data_AF-A0A1F0IUT6-F1
#
_entry.id   AF-A0A1F0IUT6-F1
#
_cell.length_a   1.000
_cell.length_b   1.000
_cell.length_c   1.000
_cell.angle_alpha   90.00
_cell.angle_beta   90.00
_cell.angle_gamma   90.00
#
_symmetry.space_group_name_H-M   'P 1'
#
loop_
_entity.id
_entity.type
_entity.pdbx_description
1 polymer ?
#
loop_
_entity_poly.entity_id
_entity_poly.type
_entity_poly.pdbx_seq_one_letter_code
_entity_poly.pdbx_strand_id
1 'polypeptide(L)'
;MQKLLSLPPNLIHCFHELEEVNHTDWFCTSDPIGSKLGSGGGTTWLLQACHQAFAPQESFSNWIGHEKKILLHAGGQSRRLPSYGPSGKILTPIPIFSWERGQKLGQNLLSLQLPLYERIMNQAPAGLNTLIASGDVYIRSEKPLQDIPNADVVCYGLWVNPSLATHHGVFVSDRKKPEVLDFMLQKPSLEELEGLSKTHLFLMDIGIWILSDRAIEVLMKRSLKEGTKDITYYDLYSDYGLALGEHPKTKDEEINQLSVAILPLPGGEFYHYGTSHELISSTLAIQDKVRDQRRIMHRKVKPNPAIFIQNSITQVSLSADNANLWIENSHVGKEWKLGSRQIITGVPENQWSINLPDGVCIDIIPIGENEFVARPYGLDDVFKGALDKITTTYLNVPFTRWMEDRGITWEDIKGRTDDLQSASIFPKVASVEDLGILVRWMTSEPQLEEGKKLWLKAEKVSADEISANANLKRLYEQRNAFRKENWKGLAANYEKSVFYQLDLLDAANEFVRFNLGMPDVLKEDAAPMLRIHNRMLRARIMKLHEDKDCAKEEQAAFQLLRDGLLGVMSERKSHPILNVYSDQIVWGRSPVRIDVAGGWTDTPPYSLYSGGSVVNLAIELNGQPPLQVYVKPCKEYHITLRSIDMGAMEVIRNYEELQDYKKVGSPFSIPKAALTLAGFAPAFSTESYPSLAKQLEDFGSGIEITLLAAIPAGSGLGTSSILASTVLGAINDFCGLAWDKNDICSYTLVLEQLLTTGGGWQDQYGGVFSGIKLLQSEAGFEQNPLVRWLPDQFFVHPDYRDCHLLYYTGITRTAKSILAEIVSSMFLNSGPHLSLLAEMKAHAMDMSEAILRSNFESFGRLVGKTWIQNQALDCGTNPPAVAAIIEKIKDYTLGYKLPGAGGGGYLYMVAKDPQAAGQIRRILTEQAPNPRARFVEMTLSDKGLQVSRS
;
A
#
# COMPACT_ATOMS: atom_id res chain seq x y z
N MET A 1 9.74 10.54 12.90
CA MET A 1 10.27 9.17 12.87
C MET A 1 11.43 9.17 11.89
N GLN A 2 12.63 9.03 12.42
CA GLN A 2 13.89 9.11 11.66
C GLN A 2 14.31 7.74 11.13
N LYS A 3 14.93 7.70 9.95
CA LYS A 3 15.46 6.51 9.30
C LYS A 3 16.98 6.58 9.28
N LEU A 4 17.63 5.57 9.84
CA LEU A 4 19.08 5.50 10.00
C LEU A 4 19.60 4.33 9.15
N LEU A 5 20.53 4.59 8.23
CA LEU A 5 21.08 3.60 7.31
C LEU A 5 22.59 3.45 7.49
N SER A 6 23.05 2.21 7.66
CA SER A 6 24.46 1.86 7.40
C SER A 6 24.60 1.58 5.90
N LEU A 7 25.43 2.35 5.19
CA LEU A 7 25.62 2.27 3.73
C LEU A 7 27.11 2.08 3.37
N PRO A 8 27.42 1.62 2.14
CA PRO A 8 28.79 1.66 1.62
C PRO A 8 29.37 3.09 1.61
N PRO A 9 30.69 3.29 1.85
CA PRO A 9 31.29 4.61 1.99
C PRO A 9 31.07 5.57 0.80
N ASN A 10 31.11 5.05 -0.43
CA ASN A 10 30.89 5.83 -1.65
C ASN A 10 29.44 6.34 -1.80
N LEU A 11 28.47 5.63 -1.23
CA LEU A 11 27.05 5.95 -1.34
C LEU A 11 26.63 7.08 -0.39
N ILE A 12 27.25 7.23 0.78
CA ILE A 12 26.85 8.19 1.83
C ILE A 12 26.65 9.60 1.27
N HIS A 13 27.63 10.09 0.50
CA HIS A 13 27.66 11.47 0.04
C HIS A 13 26.69 11.76 -1.11
N CYS A 14 26.17 10.73 -1.78
CA CYS A 14 25.25 10.88 -2.90
C CYS A 14 23.86 10.28 -2.64
N PHE A 15 23.66 9.53 -1.55
CA PHE A 15 22.39 8.87 -1.22
C PHE A 15 21.19 9.83 -1.27
N HIS A 16 21.26 10.96 -0.57
CA HIS A 16 20.16 11.93 -0.51
C HIS A 16 19.83 12.54 -1.86
N GLU A 17 20.85 12.78 -2.70
CA GLU A 17 20.68 13.28 -4.06
C GLU A 17 20.07 12.22 -4.98
N LEU A 18 20.54 10.98 -4.89
CA LEU A 18 20.13 9.87 -5.77
C LEU A 18 18.73 9.35 -5.45
N GLU A 19 18.36 9.26 -4.17
CA GLU A 19 17.05 8.78 -3.72
C GLU A 19 16.06 9.93 -3.47
N GLU A 20 16.47 11.19 -3.68
CA GLU A 20 15.63 12.39 -3.56
C GLU A 20 14.96 12.53 -2.17
N VAL A 21 15.70 12.18 -1.12
CA VAL A 21 15.24 12.20 0.28
C VAL A 21 15.89 13.31 1.09
N ASN A 22 15.18 13.85 2.08
CA ASN A 22 15.69 14.93 2.93
C ASN A 22 16.70 14.42 3.98
N HIS A 23 17.61 15.29 4.40
CA HIS A 23 18.61 14.96 5.43
C HIS A 23 18.02 14.89 6.85
N THR A 24 16.85 15.44 7.09
CA THR A 24 16.24 15.46 8.43
C THR A 24 15.63 14.11 8.79
N ASP A 25 14.93 13.49 7.84
CA ASP A 25 14.23 12.22 8.08
C ASP A 25 15.14 11.03 7.79
N TRP A 26 16.21 11.22 7.02
CA TRP A 26 17.17 10.19 6.65
C TRP A 26 18.60 10.56 7.06
N PHE A 27 19.15 9.75 7.95
CA PHE A 27 20.56 9.78 8.30
C PHE A 27 21.26 8.54 7.77
N CYS A 28 22.42 8.72 7.15
CA CYS A 28 23.24 7.59 6.69
C CYS A 28 24.71 7.79 7.02
N THR A 29 25.40 6.70 7.33
CA THR A 29 26.86 6.67 7.50
C THR A 29 27.40 5.31 7.08
N SER A 30 28.72 5.14 7.02
CA SER A 30 29.36 3.83 6.89
C SER A 30 30.10 3.48 8.17
N ASP A 31 30.36 2.19 8.34
CA ASP A 31 31.34 1.73 9.32
C ASP A 31 32.71 2.42 9.06
N PRO A 32 33.51 2.68 10.11
CA PRO A 32 34.85 3.25 9.95
C PRO A 32 35.73 2.38 9.06
N ILE A 33 36.47 3.02 8.14
CA ILE A 33 37.34 2.32 7.19
C ILE A 33 38.34 1.44 7.95
N GLY A 34 38.43 0.17 7.55
CA GLY A 34 39.35 -0.81 8.14
C GLY A 34 38.91 -1.42 9.48
N SER A 35 37.75 -1.02 10.02
CA SER A 35 37.18 -1.57 11.25
C SER A 35 35.97 -2.45 10.95
N LYS A 36 35.88 -3.63 11.57
CA LYS A 36 34.64 -4.42 11.61
C LYS A 36 33.99 -4.18 12.96
N LEU A 37 32.83 -3.55 12.98
CA LEU A 37 32.14 -3.21 14.23
C LEU A 37 31.13 -4.29 14.68
N GLY A 38 30.73 -5.20 13.79
CA GLY A 38 29.61 -6.11 14.06
C GLY A 38 28.26 -5.39 14.04
N SER A 39 27.15 -6.14 14.00
CA SER A 39 25.81 -5.54 13.90
C SER A 39 25.38 -4.75 15.16
N GLY A 40 25.87 -5.13 16.33
CA GLY A 40 25.66 -4.40 17.59
C GLY A 40 26.51 -3.12 17.65
N GLY A 41 27.81 -3.23 17.37
CA GLY A 41 28.71 -2.07 17.31
C GLY A 41 28.36 -1.08 16.20
N GLY A 42 27.90 -1.57 15.04
CA GLY A 42 27.39 -0.74 13.95
C GLY A 42 26.12 0.02 14.35
N THR A 43 25.23 -0.58 15.15
CA THR A 43 24.05 0.10 15.72
C THR A 43 24.49 1.28 16.60
N THR A 44 25.45 1.04 17.51
CA THR A 44 26.02 2.07 18.39
C THR A 44 26.65 3.20 17.59
N TRP A 45 27.45 2.87 16.58
CA TRP A 45 28.12 3.86 15.72
C TRP A 45 27.10 4.77 15.02
N LEU A 46 26.09 4.17 14.39
CA LEU A 46 25.08 4.88 13.62
C LEU A 46 24.23 5.79 14.53
N LEU A 47 23.88 5.35 15.73
CA LEU A 47 23.17 6.17 16.73
C LEU A 47 24.03 7.31 17.27
N GLN A 48 25.30 7.06 17.61
CA GLN A 48 26.21 8.10 18.08
C GLN A 48 26.49 9.16 17.02
N ALA A 49 26.72 8.74 15.77
CA ALA A 49 26.94 9.65 14.65
C ALA A 49 25.70 10.50 14.37
N CYS A 50 24.51 9.91 14.44
CA CYS A 50 23.23 10.62 14.27
C CYS A 50 23.02 11.65 15.40
N HIS A 51 23.23 11.24 16.66
CA HIS A 51 23.15 12.13 17.82
C HIS A 51 24.10 13.32 17.70
N GLN A 52 25.36 13.07 17.31
CA GLN A 52 26.36 14.12 17.13
C GLN A 52 26.00 15.09 16.00
N ALA A 53 25.33 14.61 14.94
CA ALA A 53 24.93 15.43 13.81
C ALA A 53 23.72 16.33 14.12
N PHE A 54 22.71 15.81 14.82
CA PHE A 54 21.44 16.52 15.01
C PHE A 54 21.22 17.10 16.41
N ALA A 55 21.83 16.54 17.46
CA ALA A 55 21.60 16.94 18.84
C ALA A 55 22.89 16.91 19.71
N PRO A 56 24.01 17.51 19.27
CA PRO A 56 25.30 17.40 19.99
C PRO A 56 25.33 18.06 21.38
N GLN A 57 24.37 18.96 21.67
CA GLN A 57 24.29 19.68 22.96
C GLN A 57 23.43 18.94 23.99
N GLU A 58 22.75 17.87 23.58
CA GLU A 58 21.89 17.07 24.43
C GLU A 58 22.61 15.80 24.92
N SER A 59 22.16 15.22 26.03
CA SER A 59 22.61 13.90 26.44
C SER A 59 21.91 12.82 25.62
N PHE A 60 22.65 11.77 25.23
CA PHE A 60 22.13 10.65 24.45
C PHE A 60 20.83 10.05 25.02
N SER A 61 20.77 9.84 26.34
CA SER A 61 19.62 9.25 27.03
C SER A 61 18.33 10.05 26.89
N ASN A 62 18.40 11.38 26.76
CA ASN A 62 17.23 12.22 26.52
C ASN A 62 16.85 12.19 25.03
N TRP A 63 17.85 12.29 24.15
CA TRP A 63 17.64 12.32 22.70
C TRP A 63 17.04 11.02 22.14
N ILE A 64 17.45 9.85 22.64
CA ILE A 64 17.00 8.57 22.12
C ILE A 64 15.47 8.42 22.22
N GLY A 65 14.88 8.95 23.31
CA GLY A 65 13.44 8.90 23.60
C GLY A 65 12.58 9.96 22.92
N HIS A 66 13.17 10.94 22.22
CA HIS A 66 12.43 12.04 21.58
C HIS A 66 11.51 11.58 20.44
N GLU A 67 12.01 10.67 19.61
CA GLU A 67 11.24 10.15 18.50
C GLU A 67 11.65 8.71 18.16
N LYS A 68 10.71 8.01 17.51
CA LYS A 68 10.91 6.68 16.97
C LYS A 68 11.92 6.69 15.82
N LYS A 69 12.75 5.65 15.76
CA LYS A 69 13.86 5.47 14.80
C LYS A 69 13.79 4.08 14.17
N ILE A 70 14.00 4.00 12.87
CA ILE A 70 14.16 2.75 12.12
C ILE A 70 15.60 2.67 11.64
N LEU A 71 16.32 1.63 12.02
CA LEU A 71 17.73 1.45 11.76
C LEU A 71 17.96 0.22 10.87
N LEU A 72 18.51 0.43 9.68
CA LEU A 72 18.72 -0.62 8.68
C LEU A 72 20.22 -0.82 8.41
N HIS A 73 20.68 -2.04 8.63
CA HIS A 73 22.06 -2.43 8.36
C HIS A 73 22.25 -2.87 6.91
N ALA A 74 22.89 -2.04 6.08
CA ALA A 74 23.13 -2.31 4.66
C ALA A 74 24.58 -2.07 4.18
N GLY A 75 25.51 -1.67 5.06
CA GLY A 75 26.87 -1.24 4.71
C GLY A 75 27.93 -2.34 4.61
N GLY A 76 27.54 -3.62 4.60
CA GLY A 76 28.48 -4.73 4.50
C GLY A 76 29.18 -4.81 3.13
N GLN A 77 30.38 -5.41 3.09
CA GLN A 77 31.20 -5.59 1.87
C GLN A 77 30.50 -6.33 0.71
N SER A 78 29.35 -6.97 0.96
CA SER A 78 28.49 -7.57 -0.07
C SER A 78 29.18 -8.53 -1.05
N ARG A 79 30.18 -9.27 -0.56
CA ARG A 79 31.03 -10.20 -1.34
C ARG A 79 30.26 -11.22 -2.18
N ARG A 80 29.11 -11.69 -1.69
CA ARG A 80 28.29 -12.74 -2.33
C ARG A 80 27.21 -12.20 -3.28
N LEU A 81 27.06 -10.87 -3.37
CA LEU A 81 26.24 -10.20 -4.36
C LEU A 81 27.05 -9.04 -4.95
N PRO A 82 28.08 -9.33 -5.79
CA PRO A 82 29.01 -8.31 -6.25
C PRO A 82 28.32 -7.17 -6.99
N SER A 83 27.36 -7.47 -7.88
CA SER A 83 26.69 -6.50 -8.76
C SER A 83 26.01 -5.33 -8.04
N TYR A 84 25.57 -5.53 -6.80
CA TYR A 84 24.91 -4.50 -5.99
C TYR A 84 25.73 -4.13 -4.73
N GLY A 85 26.99 -4.57 -4.66
CA GLY A 85 27.91 -4.16 -3.60
C GLY A 85 28.17 -2.64 -3.60
N PRO A 86 28.55 -2.02 -4.74
CA PRO A 86 28.87 -0.60 -4.78
C PRO A 86 27.66 0.33 -4.54
N SER A 87 26.46 -0.06 -4.98
CA SER A 87 25.22 0.70 -4.77
C SER A 87 24.50 0.36 -3.47
N GLY A 88 24.97 -0.65 -2.73
CA GLY A 88 24.34 -1.17 -1.52
C GLY A 88 23.16 -2.11 -1.83
N LYS A 89 23.13 -3.26 -1.16
CA LYS A 89 22.07 -4.29 -1.34
C LYS A 89 20.66 -3.74 -1.14
N ILE A 90 20.50 -2.81 -0.22
CA ILE A 90 19.19 -2.23 0.11
C ILE A 90 18.60 -1.40 -1.04
N LEU A 91 19.43 -0.96 -1.99
CA LEU A 91 19.00 -0.24 -3.19
C LEU A 91 18.95 -1.13 -4.44
N THR A 92 18.99 -2.46 -4.25
CA THR A 92 18.79 -3.42 -5.34
C THR A 92 17.41 -3.21 -5.96
N PRO A 93 17.30 -2.96 -7.28
CA PRO A 93 16.01 -2.82 -7.96
C PRO A 93 15.21 -4.11 -7.86
N ILE A 94 13.90 -4.03 -7.60
CA ILE A 94 13.03 -5.20 -7.50
C ILE A 94 11.93 -5.12 -8.55
N PRO A 95 11.66 -6.19 -9.33
CA PRO A 95 10.59 -6.17 -10.30
C PRO A 95 9.23 -5.88 -9.69
N ILE A 96 8.38 -5.29 -10.52
CA ILE A 96 6.95 -5.21 -10.28
C ILE A 96 6.38 -6.63 -10.18
N PHE A 97 5.59 -6.88 -9.13
CA PHE A 97 4.87 -8.11 -8.93
C PHE A 97 3.62 -8.12 -9.80
N SER A 98 3.50 -9.14 -10.64
CA SER A 98 2.43 -9.24 -11.66
C SER A 98 1.00 -9.34 -11.09
N TRP A 99 0.87 -9.55 -9.78
CA TRP A 99 -0.39 -9.70 -9.06
C TRP A 99 -0.68 -8.54 -8.09
N GLU A 100 0.20 -7.53 -8.01
CA GLU A 100 0.04 -6.37 -7.13
C GLU A 100 -0.14 -5.07 -7.93
N ARG A 101 -0.87 -4.10 -7.36
CA ARG A 101 -1.13 -2.79 -7.97
C ARG A 101 -0.52 -1.67 -7.15
N GLY A 102 -0.21 -0.56 -7.81
CA GLY A 102 0.34 0.63 -7.17
C GLY A 102 1.81 0.52 -6.81
N GLN A 103 2.54 -0.38 -7.48
CA GLN A 103 4.00 -0.46 -7.38
C GLN A 103 4.67 0.52 -8.35
N LYS A 104 5.85 1.01 -7.94
CA LYS A 104 6.62 1.98 -8.72
C LYS A 104 7.61 1.27 -9.64
N LEU A 105 7.75 1.73 -10.88
CA LEU A 105 8.75 1.16 -11.80
C LEU A 105 10.18 1.32 -11.28
N GLY A 106 10.45 2.36 -10.49
CA GLY A 106 11.75 2.60 -9.87
C GLY A 106 11.98 1.92 -8.52
N GLN A 107 11.09 1.03 -8.06
CA GLN A 107 11.17 0.46 -6.71
C GLN A 107 12.44 -0.36 -6.47
N ASN A 108 12.89 -0.35 -5.21
CA ASN A 108 14.05 -1.08 -4.73
C ASN A 108 13.70 -1.82 -3.43
N LEU A 109 14.65 -2.59 -2.91
CA LEU A 109 14.44 -3.39 -1.70
C LEU A 109 14.06 -2.52 -0.49
N LEU A 110 14.70 -1.36 -0.31
CA LEU A 110 14.38 -0.38 0.75
C LEU A 110 12.91 0.07 0.69
N SER A 111 12.45 0.50 -0.50
CA SER A 111 11.11 1.06 -0.65
C SER A 111 10.00 0.03 -0.45
N LEU A 112 10.30 -1.27 -0.65
CA LEU A 112 9.37 -2.37 -0.37
C LEU A 112 9.34 -2.77 1.12
N GLN A 113 10.46 -2.66 1.83
CA GLN A 113 10.56 -3.03 3.25
C GLN A 113 9.98 -1.96 4.17
N LEU A 114 10.29 -0.69 3.90
CA LEU A 114 10.02 0.43 4.80
C LEU A 114 8.56 0.52 5.27
N PRO A 115 7.54 0.31 4.41
CA PRO A 115 6.15 0.36 4.85
C PRO A 115 5.80 -0.64 5.95
N LEU A 116 6.41 -1.83 5.96
CA LEU A 116 6.20 -2.79 7.05
C LEU A 116 6.80 -2.27 8.36
N TYR A 117 8.04 -1.76 8.32
CA TYR A 117 8.73 -1.26 9.50
C TYR A 117 8.06 -0.03 10.10
N GLU A 118 7.56 0.88 9.27
CA GLU A 118 6.79 2.04 9.73
C GLU A 118 5.48 1.61 10.41
N ARG A 119 4.78 0.61 9.87
CA ARG A 119 3.55 0.07 10.50
C ARG A 119 3.84 -0.57 11.86
N ILE A 120 4.89 -1.38 11.95
CA ILE A 120 5.35 -1.98 13.21
C ILE A 120 5.67 -0.87 14.23
N MET A 121 6.47 0.12 13.83
CA MET A 121 6.85 1.20 14.74
C MET A 121 5.68 2.11 15.11
N ASN A 122 4.71 2.33 14.24
CA ASN A 122 3.50 3.09 14.60
C ASN A 122 2.65 2.37 15.65
N GLN A 123 2.68 1.03 15.69
CA GLN A 123 2.01 0.22 16.72
C GLN A 123 2.83 0.06 18.02
N ALA A 124 4.15 0.31 17.99
CA ALA A 124 5.00 0.13 19.15
C ALA A 124 4.58 1.05 20.32
N PRO A 125 4.52 0.55 21.56
CA PRO A 125 4.18 1.34 22.74
C PRO A 125 5.22 2.43 23.03
N ALA A 126 4.86 3.37 23.91
CA ALA A 126 5.79 4.41 24.37
C ALA A 126 7.01 3.78 25.08
N GLY A 127 8.21 4.29 24.78
CA GLY A 127 9.47 3.77 25.30
C GLY A 127 10.16 2.72 24.42
N LEU A 128 9.43 2.10 23.49
CA LEU A 128 9.99 1.28 22.40
C LEU A 128 10.25 2.14 21.17
N ASN A 129 11.39 2.84 21.17
CA ASN A 129 11.69 3.88 20.19
C ASN A 129 12.60 3.44 19.06
N THR A 130 13.30 2.31 19.14
CA THR A 130 14.30 1.92 18.13
C THR A 130 13.99 0.56 17.51
N LEU A 131 13.75 0.51 16.21
CA LEU A 131 13.70 -0.74 15.43
C LEU A 131 15.02 -0.95 14.71
N ILE A 132 15.60 -2.14 14.86
CA ILE A 132 16.79 -2.59 14.13
C ILE A 132 16.36 -3.68 13.16
N ALA A 133 16.72 -3.54 11.89
CA ALA A 133 16.49 -4.58 10.90
C ALA A 133 17.62 -4.77 9.88
N SER A 134 17.65 -5.95 9.24
CA SER A 134 18.58 -6.22 8.14
C SER A 134 18.13 -5.53 6.85
N GLY A 135 19.09 -4.98 6.09
CA GLY A 135 18.84 -4.34 4.80
C GLY A 135 18.73 -5.33 3.62
N ASP A 136 19.04 -6.61 3.80
CA ASP A 136 19.11 -7.60 2.71
C ASP A 136 18.00 -8.67 2.74
N VAL A 137 16.89 -8.41 3.44
CA VAL A 137 15.76 -9.34 3.55
C VAL A 137 14.43 -8.66 3.24
N TYR A 138 13.63 -9.19 2.33
CA TYR A 138 12.27 -8.70 2.13
C TYR A 138 11.29 -9.53 2.96
N ILE A 139 10.53 -8.84 3.81
CA ILE A 139 9.57 -9.45 4.73
C ILE A 139 8.17 -8.96 4.39
N ARG A 140 7.21 -9.88 4.33
CA ARG A 140 5.80 -9.58 4.10
C ARG A 140 4.95 -10.14 5.22
N SER A 141 3.84 -9.47 5.52
CA SER A 141 2.80 -9.96 6.43
C SER A 141 1.49 -10.06 5.66
N GLU A 142 0.90 -11.25 5.58
CA GLU A 142 -0.40 -11.44 4.92
C GLU A 142 -1.58 -11.09 5.83
N LYS A 143 -1.36 -11.09 7.14
CA LYS A 143 -2.38 -10.83 8.14
C LYS A 143 -2.07 -9.53 8.90
N PRO A 144 -3.08 -8.94 9.56
CA PRO A 144 -2.88 -7.81 10.46
C PRO A 144 -1.81 -8.10 11.50
N LEU A 145 -1.01 -7.08 11.83
CA LEU A 145 0.00 -7.14 12.88
C LEU A 145 -0.67 -7.30 14.25
N GLN A 146 -0.01 -8.03 15.14
CA GLN A 146 -0.44 -8.22 16.54
C GLN A 146 -0.03 -7.01 17.39
N ASP A 147 -0.71 -6.82 18.52
CA ASP A 147 -0.30 -5.83 19.51
C ASP A 147 1.10 -6.12 20.05
N ILE A 148 1.90 -5.07 20.17
CA ILE A 148 3.28 -5.16 20.65
C ILE A 148 3.27 -5.08 22.19
N PRO A 149 3.77 -6.11 22.90
CA PRO A 149 3.77 -6.12 24.36
C PRO A 149 4.79 -5.12 24.91
N ASN A 150 4.56 -4.66 26.13
CA ASN A 150 5.53 -3.85 26.87
C ASN A 150 6.67 -4.75 27.36
N ALA A 151 7.79 -4.73 26.66
CA ALA A 151 9.05 -5.38 27.02
C ALA A 151 10.24 -4.47 26.66
N ASP A 152 11.42 -4.73 27.22
CA ASP A 152 12.62 -3.97 26.90
C ASP A 152 13.15 -4.31 25.50
N VAL A 153 12.95 -5.55 25.05
CA VAL A 153 13.29 -6.05 23.71
C VAL A 153 12.11 -6.85 23.16
N VAL A 154 11.67 -6.56 21.94
CA VAL A 154 10.66 -7.32 21.21
C VAL A 154 11.27 -7.83 19.91
N CYS A 155 11.36 -9.15 19.77
CA CYS A 155 11.91 -9.81 18.59
C CYS A 155 10.79 -10.41 17.74
N TYR A 156 10.80 -10.12 16.44
CA TYR A 156 9.90 -10.80 15.51
C TYR A 156 10.55 -12.03 14.90
N GLY A 157 9.72 -12.99 14.53
CA GLY A 157 10.18 -14.06 13.66
C GLY A 157 9.07 -14.96 13.14
N LEU A 158 9.46 -16.09 12.57
CA LEU A 158 8.57 -16.92 11.76
C LEU A 158 8.55 -18.37 12.22
N TRP A 159 7.35 -18.95 12.15
CA TRP A 159 7.16 -20.38 12.22
C TRP A 159 7.65 -21.00 10.90
N VAL A 160 8.76 -21.73 10.96
CA VAL A 160 9.34 -22.42 9.81
C VAL A 160 9.67 -23.88 10.16
N ASN A 161 9.88 -24.70 9.13
CA ASN A 161 10.38 -26.04 9.33
C ASN A 161 11.80 -26.01 9.94
N PRO A 162 12.15 -26.93 10.86
CA PRO A 162 13.47 -26.95 11.51
C PRO A 162 14.67 -26.92 10.55
N SER A 163 14.55 -27.52 9.35
CA SER A 163 15.61 -27.50 8.33
C SER A 163 15.94 -26.11 7.78
N LEU A 164 14.97 -25.19 7.75
CA LEU A 164 15.22 -23.79 7.40
C LEU A 164 15.90 -23.07 8.57
N ALA A 165 15.47 -23.35 9.80
CA ALA A 165 15.96 -22.72 11.01
C ALA A 165 17.47 -22.95 11.26
N THR A 166 18.06 -24.05 10.77
CA THR A 166 19.50 -24.35 10.97
C THR A 166 20.45 -23.34 10.35
N HIS A 167 19.98 -22.52 9.42
CA HIS A 167 20.79 -21.49 8.74
C HIS A 167 20.68 -20.11 9.38
N HIS A 168 19.79 -19.94 10.36
CA HIS A 168 19.39 -18.66 10.95
C HIS A 168 19.53 -18.65 12.48
N GLY A 169 19.30 -17.49 13.09
CA GLY A 169 19.04 -17.40 14.53
C GLY A 169 17.67 -18.02 14.84
N VAL A 170 17.55 -18.65 16.00
CA VAL A 170 16.32 -19.30 16.46
C VAL A 170 16.01 -18.83 17.87
N PHE A 171 14.86 -18.20 18.04
CA PHE A 171 14.28 -17.92 19.35
C PHE A 171 13.62 -19.17 19.90
N VAL A 172 13.91 -19.49 21.15
CA VAL A 172 13.38 -20.66 21.85
C VAL A 172 12.55 -20.17 23.02
N SER A 173 11.31 -20.65 23.13
CA SER A 173 10.41 -20.36 24.26
C SER A 173 9.80 -21.61 24.85
N ASP A 174 9.51 -21.58 26.15
CA ASP A 174 8.79 -22.66 26.83
C ASP A 174 7.34 -22.71 26.32
N ARG A 175 6.81 -23.92 26.08
CA ARG A 175 5.43 -24.12 25.62
C ARG A 175 4.36 -23.50 26.53
N LYS A 176 4.65 -23.29 27.81
CA LYS A 176 3.77 -22.64 28.79
C LYS A 176 3.80 -21.11 28.71
N LYS A 177 4.88 -20.53 28.19
CA LYS A 177 5.09 -19.09 28.00
C LYS A 177 5.62 -18.80 26.59
N PRO A 178 4.81 -19.03 25.54
CA PRO A 178 5.29 -18.97 24.16
C PRO A 178 5.76 -17.58 23.71
N GLU A 179 5.31 -16.52 24.39
CA GLU A 179 5.59 -15.11 24.07
C GLU A 179 6.85 -14.55 24.75
N VAL A 180 7.43 -15.29 25.71
CA VAL A 180 8.63 -14.86 26.45
C VAL A 180 9.82 -15.66 25.95
N LEU A 181 10.93 -14.98 25.67
CA LEU A 181 12.16 -15.65 25.23
C LEU A 181 12.76 -16.43 26.41
N ASP A 182 12.96 -17.73 26.22
CA ASP A 182 13.73 -18.55 27.16
C ASP A 182 15.22 -18.39 26.88
N PHE A 183 15.65 -18.66 25.64
CA PHE A 183 16.99 -18.38 25.14
C PHE A 183 17.05 -18.35 23.62
N MET A 184 18.13 -17.82 23.06
CA MET A 184 18.41 -17.81 21.63
C MET A 184 19.46 -18.86 21.25
N LEU A 185 19.35 -19.43 20.05
CA LEU A 185 20.35 -20.28 19.40
C LEU A 185 20.80 -19.64 18.09
N GLN A 186 22.08 -19.77 17.74
CA GLN A 186 22.61 -19.30 16.47
C GLN A 186 22.99 -20.49 15.58
N LYS A 187 22.30 -20.66 14.45
CA LYS A 187 22.53 -21.74 13.47
C LYS A 187 22.58 -23.13 14.13
N PRO A 188 21.55 -23.51 14.91
CA PRO A 188 21.54 -24.79 15.60
C PRO A 188 21.49 -25.96 14.62
N SER A 189 21.98 -27.11 15.07
CA SER A 189 21.81 -28.36 14.33
C SER A 189 20.38 -28.90 14.44
N LEU A 190 20.00 -29.80 13.53
CA LEU A 190 18.69 -30.48 13.60
C LEU A 190 18.53 -31.30 14.87
N GLU A 191 19.60 -31.96 15.32
CA GLU A 191 19.60 -32.80 16.54
C GLU A 191 19.33 -31.95 17.80
N GLU A 192 19.93 -30.76 17.89
CA GLU A 192 19.69 -29.83 19.00
C GLU A 192 18.23 -29.35 19.03
N LEU A 193 17.66 -29.00 17.88
CA LEU A 193 16.25 -28.59 17.78
C LEU A 193 15.31 -29.75 18.12
N GLU A 194 15.61 -30.97 17.66
CA GLU A 194 14.81 -32.15 17.96
C GLU A 194 14.78 -32.44 19.47
N GLY A 195 15.94 -32.35 20.14
CA GLY A 195 16.06 -32.56 21.58
C GLY A 195 15.21 -31.61 22.43
N LEU A 196 15.02 -30.37 21.97
CA LEU A 196 14.25 -29.34 22.66
C LEU A 196 12.74 -29.34 22.29
N SER A 197 12.36 -30.00 21.20
CA SER A 197 11.01 -29.89 20.60
C SER A 197 9.85 -30.31 21.52
N LYS A 198 10.13 -31.18 22.51
CA LYS A 198 9.13 -31.66 23.47
C LYS A 198 8.69 -30.58 24.46
N THR A 199 9.61 -29.73 24.88
CA THR A 199 9.41 -28.73 25.94
C THR A 199 9.27 -27.32 25.38
N HIS A 200 9.88 -27.06 24.23
CA HIS A 200 10.02 -25.72 23.68
C HIS A 200 9.36 -25.55 22.31
N LEU A 201 9.15 -24.29 21.94
CA LEU A 201 8.76 -23.84 20.61
C LEU A 201 9.92 -23.08 19.97
N PHE A 202 9.99 -23.11 18.64
CA PHE A 202 11.07 -22.50 17.87
C PHE A 202 10.53 -21.50 16.87
N LEU A 203 11.13 -20.33 16.84
CA LEU A 203 10.72 -19.25 15.97
C LEU A 203 11.98 -18.68 15.32
N MET A 204 12.04 -18.76 14.00
CA MET A 204 13.21 -18.32 13.23
C MET A 204 13.27 -16.80 13.26
N ASP A 205 14.42 -16.26 13.65
CA ASP A 205 14.69 -14.84 13.63
C ASP A 205 14.67 -14.31 12.19
N ILE A 206 13.88 -13.27 11.96
CA ILE A 206 13.81 -12.57 10.67
C ILE A 206 14.61 -11.27 10.67
N GLY A 207 15.28 -10.95 11.78
CA GLY A 207 16.10 -9.75 11.90
C GLY A 207 15.25 -8.49 11.97
N ILE A 208 14.14 -8.49 12.72
CA ILE A 208 13.40 -7.28 13.12
C ILE A 208 13.28 -7.25 14.63
N TRP A 209 14.00 -6.34 15.27
CA TRP A 209 14.07 -6.24 16.73
C TRP A 209 13.68 -4.81 17.13
N ILE A 210 12.75 -4.66 18.07
CA ILE A 210 12.40 -3.37 18.67
C ILE A 210 13.02 -3.31 20.05
N LEU A 211 13.81 -2.27 20.32
CA LEU A 211 14.51 -2.07 21.57
C LEU A 211 13.99 -0.81 22.25
N SER A 212 13.86 -0.92 23.57
CA SER A 212 13.64 0.21 24.46
C SER A 212 14.88 1.08 24.55
N ASP A 213 14.71 2.31 25.02
CA ASP A 213 15.81 3.23 25.29
C ASP A 213 16.84 2.59 26.25
N ARG A 214 16.37 1.88 27.28
CA ARG A 214 17.23 1.13 28.22
C ARG A 214 18.02 0.01 27.53
N ALA A 215 17.37 -0.78 26.68
CA ALA A 215 18.04 -1.86 25.95
C ALA A 215 19.12 -1.31 25.00
N ILE A 216 18.87 -0.17 24.36
CA ILE A 216 19.86 0.52 23.53
C ILE A 216 21.06 0.98 24.36
N GLU A 217 20.86 1.56 25.54
CA GLU A 217 21.96 1.98 26.41
C GLU A 217 22.85 0.80 26.84
N VAL A 218 22.24 -0.34 27.19
CA VAL A 218 22.98 -1.57 27.54
C VAL A 218 23.76 -2.10 26.33
N LEU A 219 23.13 -2.17 25.15
CA LEU A 219 23.80 -2.55 23.89
C LEU A 219 25.01 -1.66 23.63
N MET A 220 24.84 -0.35 23.75
CA MET A 220 25.90 0.63 23.52
C MET A 220 27.05 0.45 24.50
N LYS A 221 26.76 0.30 25.80
CA LYS A 221 27.77 0.10 26.84
C LYS A 221 28.64 -1.13 26.56
N ARG A 222 28.07 -2.22 26.06
CA ARG A 222 28.81 -3.45 25.72
C ARG A 222 29.61 -3.37 24.42
N SER A 223 29.14 -2.56 23.48
CA SER A 223 29.88 -2.32 22.23
C SER A 223 31.06 -1.35 22.36
N LEU A 224 31.21 -0.68 23.51
CA LEU A 224 32.30 0.24 23.78
C LEU A 224 33.43 -0.44 24.56
N LYS A 225 34.66 -0.07 24.23
CA LYS A 225 35.82 -0.49 25.01
C LYS A 225 35.78 0.12 26.40
N GLU A 226 36.05 -0.67 27.44
CA GLU A 226 36.03 -0.20 28.83
C GLU A 226 36.89 1.05 29.04
N GLY A 227 36.27 2.11 29.54
CA GLY A 227 36.94 3.38 29.84
C GLY A 227 37.28 4.26 28.64
N THR A 228 36.92 3.87 27.41
CA THR A 228 37.10 4.72 26.21
C THR A 228 35.77 4.95 25.46
N LYS A 229 35.81 5.81 24.44
CA LYS A 229 34.69 6.03 23.50
C LYS A 229 34.83 5.18 22.23
N ASP A 230 35.80 4.27 22.18
CA ASP A 230 36.07 3.47 20.98
C ASP A 230 35.12 2.27 20.93
N ILE A 231 34.58 2.01 19.74
CA ILE A 231 33.67 0.89 19.51
C ILE A 231 34.50 -0.36 19.19
N THR A 232 34.20 -1.46 19.88
CA THR A 232 34.76 -2.79 19.61
C THR A 232 33.81 -3.62 18.75
N TYR A 233 34.33 -4.67 18.12
CA TYR A 233 33.46 -5.64 17.42
C TYR A 233 32.46 -6.23 18.42
N TYR A 234 31.17 -6.03 18.16
CA TYR A 234 30.08 -6.57 18.96
C TYR A 234 28.92 -6.92 18.03
N ASP A 235 28.52 -8.18 18.00
CA ASP A 235 27.48 -8.67 17.11
C ASP A 235 26.14 -8.83 17.86
N LEU A 236 25.08 -8.30 17.26
CA LEU A 236 23.73 -8.29 17.84
C LEU A 236 23.20 -9.72 18.04
N TYR A 237 23.51 -10.64 17.11
CA TYR A 237 22.93 -11.99 17.13
C TYR A 237 23.77 -12.96 17.97
N SER A 238 25.10 -12.94 17.79
CA SER A 238 26.01 -13.88 18.45
C SER A 238 26.44 -13.46 19.86
N ASP A 239 26.55 -12.17 20.14
CA ASP A 239 26.98 -11.71 21.47
C ASP A 239 25.76 -11.27 22.30
N TYR A 240 25.02 -10.27 21.82
CA TYR A 240 23.88 -9.70 22.56
C TYR A 240 22.70 -10.68 22.62
N GLY A 241 22.31 -11.28 21.49
CA GLY A 241 21.19 -12.21 21.38
C GLY A 241 21.31 -13.46 22.24
N LEU A 242 22.51 -14.05 22.31
CA LEU A 242 22.77 -15.24 23.15
C LEU A 242 22.73 -14.93 24.66
N ALA A 243 22.82 -13.66 25.04
CA ALA A 243 22.67 -13.19 26.42
C ALA A 243 21.23 -12.78 26.79
N LEU A 244 20.28 -12.84 25.85
CA LEU A 244 18.87 -12.53 26.11
C LEU A 244 18.07 -13.77 26.53
N GLY A 245 17.03 -13.54 27.34
CA GLY A 245 16.05 -14.56 27.76
C GLY A 245 16.10 -14.92 29.25
N GLU A 246 15.17 -15.76 29.70
CA GLU A 246 15.09 -16.24 31.10
C GLU A 246 16.28 -17.17 31.46
N HIS A 247 16.74 -18.01 30.52
CA HIS A 247 17.84 -18.97 30.72
C HIS A 247 18.90 -18.86 29.59
N PRO A 248 19.60 -17.72 29.48
CA PRO A 248 20.45 -17.39 28.34
C PRO A 248 21.68 -18.30 28.22
N LYS A 249 22.21 -18.42 27.00
CA LYS A 249 23.42 -19.21 26.71
C LYS A 249 24.68 -18.53 27.23
N THR A 250 24.73 -17.21 27.16
CA THR A 250 25.81 -16.37 27.66
C THR A 250 25.32 -15.55 28.84
N LYS A 251 26.10 -15.46 29.92
CA LYS A 251 25.73 -14.68 31.11
C LYS A 251 26.24 -13.25 31.00
N ASP A 252 25.36 -12.29 31.24
CA ASP A 252 25.66 -10.86 31.35
C ASP A 252 24.63 -10.20 32.27
N GLU A 253 25.05 -9.76 33.45
CA GLU A 253 24.13 -9.30 34.50
C GLU A 253 23.19 -8.16 34.10
N GLU A 254 23.60 -7.27 33.19
CA GLU A 254 22.76 -6.14 32.75
C GLU A 254 21.82 -6.55 31.61
N ILE A 255 22.31 -7.35 30.65
CA ILE A 255 21.47 -7.84 29.54
C ILE A 255 20.41 -8.81 30.08
N ASN A 256 20.77 -9.69 31.02
CA ASN A 256 19.85 -10.68 31.61
C ASN A 256 18.72 -10.03 32.42
N GLN A 257 18.83 -8.75 32.80
CA GLN A 257 17.75 -7.99 33.45
C GLN A 257 16.73 -7.39 32.46
N LEU A 258 17.01 -7.43 31.16
CA LEU A 258 16.08 -6.95 30.13
C LEU A 258 14.93 -7.95 29.95
N SER A 259 13.71 -7.44 29.96
CA SER A 259 12.52 -8.21 29.60
C SER A 259 12.47 -8.41 28.08
N VAL A 260 12.27 -9.65 27.64
CA VAL A 260 12.31 -10.01 26.22
C VAL A 260 11.03 -10.73 25.82
N ALA A 261 10.33 -10.15 24.86
CA ALA A 261 9.17 -10.76 24.22
C ALA A 261 9.49 -11.19 22.79
N ILE A 262 8.86 -12.26 22.34
CA ILE A 262 8.95 -12.76 20.97
C ILE A 262 7.57 -12.81 20.34
N LEU A 263 7.47 -12.28 19.13
CA LEU A 263 6.23 -12.21 18.37
C LEU A 263 6.36 -12.92 17.03
N PRO A 264 5.44 -13.85 16.70
CA PRO A 264 5.36 -14.39 15.35
C PRO A 264 4.82 -13.34 14.39
N LEU A 265 5.42 -13.21 13.21
CA LEU A 265 4.84 -12.41 12.13
C LEU A 265 3.68 -13.19 11.48
N PRO A 266 2.41 -12.74 11.59
CA PRO A 266 1.26 -13.54 11.19
C PRO A 266 1.17 -13.73 9.66
N GLY A 267 1.21 -14.99 9.21
CA GLY A 267 1.27 -15.29 7.77
C GLY A 267 2.51 -14.66 7.11
N GLY A 268 3.59 -14.54 7.88
CA GLY A 268 4.77 -13.83 7.42
C GLY A 268 5.58 -14.64 6.41
N GLU A 269 6.13 -13.94 5.43
CA GLU A 269 7.01 -14.50 4.40
C GLU A 269 8.39 -13.84 4.51
N PHE A 270 9.43 -14.62 4.27
CA PHE A 270 10.82 -14.20 4.36
C PHE A 270 11.57 -14.54 3.09
N TYR A 271 12.13 -13.50 2.46
CA TYR A 271 12.87 -13.61 1.21
C TYR A 271 14.25 -12.97 1.38
N HIS A 272 15.30 -13.77 1.25
CA HIS A 272 16.66 -13.28 1.40
C HIS A 272 17.18 -12.71 0.07
N TYR A 273 17.98 -11.64 0.10
CA TYR A 273 18.59 -10.98 -1.06
C TYR A 273 20.11 -10.80 -0.84
N GLY A 274 20.70 -11.64 0.01
CA GLY A 274 22.08 -11.50 0.44
C GLY A 274 23.13 -12.05 -0.53
N THR A 275 22.72 -12.86 -1.51
CA THR A 275 23.58 -13.50 -2.53
C THR A 275 22.98 -13.41 -3.94
N SER A 276 23.82 -13.60 -4.97
CA SER A 276 23.40 -13.63 -6.37
C SER A 276 22.36 -14.72 -6.69
N HIS A 277 22.47 -15.90 -6.07
CA HIS A 277 21.44 -16.93 -6.22
C HIS A 277 20.11 -16.48 -5.59
N GLU A 278 20.16 -15.98 -4.36
CA GLU A 278 18.97 -15.60 -3.61
C GLU A 278 18.20 -14.46 -4.28
N LEU A 279 18.90 -13.52 -4.93
CA LEU A 279 18.29 -12.47 -5.74
C LEU A 279 17.27 -13.02 -6.75
N ILE A 280 17.65 -14.08 -7.47
CA ILE A 280 16.80 -14.70 -8.49
C ILE A 280 15.75 -15.59 -7.85
N SER A 281 16.12 -16.48 -6.93
CA SER A 281 15.18 -17.45 -6.35
C SER A 281 14.10 -16.80 -5.48
N SER A 282 14.44 -15.77 -4.71
CA SER A 282 13.48 -15.01 -3.92
C SER A 282 12.49 -14.26 -4.81
N THR A 283 12.99 -13.63 -5.86
CA THR A 283 12.13 -12.92 -6.83
C THR A 283 11.18 -13.87 -7.56
N LEU A 284 11.68 -15.04 -7.97
CA LEU A 284 10.84 -16.07 -8.58
C LEU A 284 9.75 -16.55 -7.62
N ALA A 285 10.10 -16.83 -6.36
CA ALA A 285 9.15 -17.26 -5.34
C ALA A 285 8.04 -16.22 -5.12
N ILE A 286 8.38 -14.93 -5.12
CA ILE A 286 7.39 -13.84 -4.96
C ILE A 286 6.48 -13.73 -6.20
N GLN A 287 7.03 -13.84 -7.41
CA GLN A 287 6.23 -13.77 -8.64
C GLN A 287 5.26 -14.95 -8.77
N ASP A 288 5.66 -16.15 -8.33
CA ASP A 288 4.87 -17.37 -8.40
C ASP A 288 3.81 -17.51 -7.29
N LYS A 289 3.70 -16.52 -6.39
CA LYS A 289 2.76 -16.54 -5.26
C LYS A 289 1.31 -16.68 -5.70
N VAL A 290 0.89 -15.95 -6.73
CA VAL A 290 -0.48 -16.00 -7.23
C VAL A 290 -0.51 -16.79 -8.53
N ARG A 291 -0.82 -18.09 -8.41
CA ARG A 291 -0.96 -18.99 -9.56
C ARG A 291 -2.33 -18.90 -10.26
N ASP A 292 -3.31 -18.27 -9.62
CA ASP A 292 -4.63 -18.06 -10.21
C ASP A 292 -4.53 -17.05 -11.35
N GLN A 293 -4.55 -17.54 -12.60
CA GLN A 293 -4.47 -16.71 -13.79
C GLN A 293 -5.60 -15.68 -13.88
N ARG A 294 -6.74 -15.87 -13.19
CA ARG A 294 -7.82 -14.86 -13.14
C ARG A 294 -7.44 -13.64 -12.32
N ARG A 295 -6.51 -13.82 -11.37
CA ARG A 295 -5.96 -12.74 -10.52
C ARG A 295 -4.72 -12.09 -11.17
N ILE A 296 -4.06 -12.81 -12.08
CA ILE A 296 -2.99 -12.25 -12.90
C ILE A 296 -3.62 -11.33 -13.95
N MET A 297 -3.25 -10.06 -13.92
CA MET A 297 -3.94 -9.04 -14.70
C MET A 297 -3.53 -9.01 -16.19
N HIS A 298 -2.49 -9.75 -16.59
CA HIS A 298 -2.04 -9.85 -17.98
C HIS A 298 -2.54 -11.09 -18.69
N ARG A 299 -2.99 -10.90 -19.94
CA ARG A 299 -3.43 -12.00 -20.81
C ARG A 299 -2.30 -12.72 -21.56
N LYS A 300 -1.07 -12.19 -21.53
CA LYS A 300 0.09 -12.81 -22.19
C LYS A 300 1.23 -13.00 -21.19
N VAL A 301 1.51 -14.27 -20.88
CA VAL A 301 2.52 -14.67 -19.90
C VAL A 301 3.92 -14.44 -20.51
N LYS A 302 4.86 -13.91 -19.72
CA LYS A 302 6.30 -14.02 -20.05
C LYS A 302 6.65 -15.50 -20.25
N PRO A 303 7.60 -15.86 -21.13
CA PRO A 303 8.00 -17.25 -21.32
C PRO A 303 8.42 -17.94 -20.02
N ASN A 304 9.03 -17.18 -19.08
CA ASN A 304 9.44 -17.64 -17.76
C ASN A 304 9.41 -16.46 -16.76
N PRO A 305 8.77 -16.59 -15.57
CA PRO A 305 8.78 -15.56 -14.52
C PRO A 305 10.18 -15.29 -13.93
N ALA A 306 11.12 -16.23 -14.06
CA ALA A 306 12.51 -16.08 -13.63
C ALA A 306 13.35 -15.16 -14.56
N ILE A 307 12.74 -14.56 -15.59
CA ILE A 307 13.39 -13.58 -16.47
C ILE A 307 12.99 -12.17 -16.04
N PHE A 308 13.95 -11.50 -15.42
CA PHE A 308 13.88 -10.11 -15.02
C PHE A 308 14.66 -9.23 -15.99
N ILE A 309 13.96 -8.23 -16.55
CA ILE A 309 14.54 -7.20 -17.41
C ILE A 309 13.95 -5.87 -16.96
N GLN A 310 14.80 -4.96 -16.50
CA GLN A 310 14.38 -3.63 -16.04
C GLN A 310 15.47 -2.59 -16.29
N ASN A 311 15.09 -1.35 -16.56
CA ASN A 311 16.01 -0.26 -16.90
C ASN A 311 17.02 -0.72 -17.97
N SER A 312 16.56 -1.46 -18.98
CA SER A 312 17.44 -2.15 -19.93
C SER A 312 16.87 -2.12 -21.33
N ILE A 313 17.75 -2.11 -22.32
CA ILE A 313 17.40 -2.28 -23.73
C ILE A 313 17.88 -3.67 -24.14
N THR A 314 16.95 -4.54 -24.50
CA THR A 314 17.24 -5.94 -24.84
C THR A 314 16.70 -6.25 -26.23
N GLN A 315 17.60 -6.64 -27.13
CA GLN A 315 17.28 -6.98 -28.53
C GLN A 315 17.44 -8.48 -28.83
N VAL A 316 17.83 -9.28 -27.84
CA VAL A 316 17.90 -10.75 -27.96
C VAL A 316 16.52 -11.38 -27.85
N SER A 317 16.31 -12.47 -28.60
CA SER A 317 15.13 -13.31 -28.44
C SER A 317 15.38 -14.31 -27.31
N LEU A 318 14.49 -14.32 -26.30
CA LEU A 318 14.59 -15.22 -25.15
C LEU A 318 13.76 -16.48 -25.38
N SER A 319 14.34 -17.64 -25.09
CA SER A 319 13.66 -18.94 -25.10
C SER A 319 13.50 -19.52 -23.69
N ALA A 320 12.92 -20.72 -23.57
CA ALA A 320 12.87 -21.45 -22.31
C ALA A 320 14.27 -21.85 -21.78
N ASP A 321 15.27 -21.92 -22.66
CA ASP A 321 16.66 -22.27 -22.31
C ASP A 321 17.34 -21.15 -21.51
N ASN A 322 16.82 -19.92 -21.59
CA ASN A 322 17.31 -18.72 -20.90
C ASN A 322 16.71 -18.57 -19.48
N ALA A 323 16.67 -19.66 -18.70
CA ALA A 323 16.11 -19.62 -17.35
C ALA A 323 16.97 -18.81 -16.37
N ASN A 324 16.33 -18.19 -15.37
CA ASN A 324 17.01 -17.48 -14.26
C ASN A 324 17.92 -16.35 -14.75
N LEU A 325 17.36 -15.38 -15.48
CA LEU A 325 18.08 -14.23 -15.99
C LEU A 325 17.70 -12.95 -15.26
N TRP A 326 18.71 -12.18 -14.89
CA TRP A 326 18.58 -10.86 -14.29
C TRP A 326 19.35 -9.84 -15.14
N ILE A 327 18.63 -9.06 -15.94
CA ILE A 327 19.21 -8.00 -16.79
C ILE A 327 18.73 -6.65 -16.26
N GLU A 328 19.65 -5.86 -15.73
CA GLU A 328 19.33 -4.55 -15.16
C GLU A 328 20.35 -3.50 -15.60
N ASN A 329 19.88 -2.25 -15.81
CA ASN A 329 20.74 -1.13 -16.19
C ASN A 329 21.69 -1.44 -17.35
N SER A 330 21.21 -2.17 -18.37
CA SER A 330 22.08 -2.78 -19.38
C SER A 330 21.53 -2.66 -20.81
N HIS A 331 22.43 -2.49 -21.77
CA HIS A 331 22.15 -2.66 -23.19
C HIS A 331 22.67 -4.02 -23.68
N VAL A 332 21.74 -4.91 -24.03
CA VAL A 332 22.02 -6.25 -24.57
C VAL A 332 21.58 -6.29 -26.03
N GLY A 333 22.56 -6.17 -26.93
CA GLY A 333 22.35 -6.09 -28.37
C GLY A 333 21.96 -7.43 -29.01
N LYS A 334 21.46 -7.38 -30.25
CA LYS A 334 20.98 -8.56 -31.00
C LYS A 334 22.01 -9.67 -31.23
N GLU A 335 23.31 -9.35 -31.24
CA GLU A 335 24.41 -10.30 -31.50
C GLU A 335 24.89 -11.03 -30.24
N TRP A 336 24.20 -10.85 -29.12
CA TRP A 336 24.48 -11.55 -27.88
C TRP A 336 23.82 -12.94 -27.87
N LYS A 337 24.56 -13.93 -27.39
CA LYS A 337 24.05 -15.26 -27.06
C LYS A 337 24.11 -15.44 -25.55
N LEU A 338 22.94 -15.53 -24.92
CA LEU A 338 22.80 -15.67 -23.48
C LEU A 338 22.59 -17.13 -23.10
N GLY A 339 23.22 -17.54 -22.01
CA GLY A 339 23.01 -18.82 -21.35
C GLY A 339 21.87 -18.76 -20.34
N SER A 340 22.01 -19.57 -19.29
CA SER A 340 21.10 -19.61 -18.13
C SER A 340 21.81 -19.20 -16.83
N ARG A 341 21.06 -18.83 -15.79
CA ARG A 341 21.57 -18.48 -14.45
C ARG A 341 22.57 -17.30 -14.48
N GLN A 342 22.16 -16.15 -15.00
CA GLN A 342 23.05 -15.00 -15.23
C GLN A 342 22.50 -13.71 -14.64
N ILE A 343 23.41 -12.87 -14.13
CA ILE A 343 23.15 -11.49 -13.76
C ILE A 343 23.99 -10.60 -14.70
N ILE A 344 23.32 -9.67 -15.38
CA ILE A 344 23.93 -8.73 -16.32
C ILE A 344 23.56 -7.32 -15.87
N THR A 345 24.55 -6.56 -15.41
CA THR A 345 24.36 -5.21 -14.86
C THR A 345 25.34 -4.19 -15.43
N GLY A 346 24.84 -2.96 -15.62
CA GLY A 346 25.65 -1.79 -15.93
C GLY A 346 26.22 -1.72 -17.36
N VAL A 347 25.84 -2.63 -18.25
CA VAL A 347 26.37 -2.68 -19.62
C VAL A 347 25.96 -1.42 -20.40
N PRO A 348 26.90 -0.55 -20.82
CA PRO A 348 26.58 0.67 -21.57
C PRO A 348 26.08 0.34 -22.98
N GLU A 349 25.48 1.33 -23.66
CA GLU A 349 25.07 1.17 -25.06
C GLU A 349 26.24 0.71 -25.94
N ASN A 350 26.01 -0.32 -26.76
CA ASN A 350 27.09 -1.03 -27.46
C ASN A 350 26.60 -1.74 -28.73
N GLN A 351 27.55 -2.20 -29.54
CA GLN A 351 27.33 -3.12 -30.67
C GLN A 351 28.20 -4.37 -30.55
N TRP A 352 28.29 -4.93 -29.34
CA TRP A 352 29.14 -6.09 -29.08
C TRP A 352 28.51 -7.39 -29.60
N SER A 353 29.37 -8.35 -29.98
CA SER A 353 29.00 -9.75 -30.19
C SER A 353 29.63 -10.59 -29.09
N ILE A 354 28.78 -11.07 -28.17
CA ILE A 354 29.23 -11.78 -26.96
C ILE A 354 28.47 -13.10 -26.85
N ASN A 355 29.20 -14.18 -26.59
CA ASN A 355 28.63 -15.45 -26.16
C ASN A 355 28.87 -15.60 -24.65
N LEU A 356 27.82 -15.52 -23.83
CA LEU A 356 27.93 -15.60 -22.37
C LEU A 356 27.50 -16.99 -21.88
N PRO A 357 28.42 -17.82 -21.32
CA PRO A 357 28.10 -19.16 -20.86
C PRO A 357 27.20 -19.21 -19.62
N ASP A 358 26.60 -20.37 -19.38
CA ASP A 358 25.77 -20.63 -18.19
C ASP A 358 26.51 -20.34 -16.88
N GLY A 359 25.81 -19.72 -15.93
CA GLY A 359 26.35 -19.39 -14.61
C GLY A 359 27.36 -18.25 -14.58
N VAL A 360 27.67 -17.62 -15.73
CA VAL A 360 28.57 -16.47 -15.82
C VAL A 360 27.76 -15.17 -15.83
N CYS A 361 28.14 -14.26 -14.95
CA CYS A 361 27.53 -12.94 -14.75
C CYS A 361 28.47 -11.84 -15.27
N ILE A 362 27.90 -10.71 -15.67
CA ILE A 362 28.62 -9.50 -16.09
C ILE A 362 28.16 -8.35 -15.23
N ASP A 363 29.12 -7.63 -14.67
CA ASP A 363 28.88 -6.36 -14.01
C ASP A 363 29.88 -5.32 -14.54
N ILE A 364 29.37 -4.24 -15.12
CA ILE A 364 30.18 -3.13 -15.64
C ILE A 364 29.92 -1.90 -14.78
N ILE A 365 30.97 -1.38 -14.15
CA ILE A 365 30.86 -0.29 -13.18
C ILE A 365 31.59 0.95 -13.70
N PRO A 366 30.92 2.11 -13.83
CA PRO A 366 31.61 3.36 -14.12
C PRO A 366 32.49 3.77 -12.93
N ILE A 367 33.75 4.14 -13.20
CA ILE A 367 34.70 4.66 -12.22
C ILE A 367 35.28 5.99 -12.72
N GLY A 368 35.50 6.94 -11.82
CA GLY A 368 35.92 8.29 -12.20
C GLY A 368 34.97 8.95 -13.20
N GLU A 369 35.53 9.83 -14.04
CA GLU A 369 34.76 10.64 -15.00
C GLU A 369 34.37 9.85 -16.25
N ASN A 370 35.31 9.13 -16.87
CA ASN A 370 35.12 8.54 -18.21
C ASN A 370 35.40 7.03 -18.26
N GLU A 371 35.89 6.43 -17.18
CA GLU A 371 36.35 5.04 -17.18
C GLU A 371 35.25 4.08 -16.74
N PHE A 372 35.43 2.81 -17.08
CA PHE A 372 34.60 1.68 -16.72
C PHE A 372 35.48 0.52 -16.27
N VAL A 373 34.95 -0.29 -15.37
CA VAL A 373 35.57 -1.52 -14.91
C VAL A 373 34.72 -2.70 -15.32
N ALA A 374 35.34 -3.68 -15.98
CA ALA A 374 34.68 -4.94 -16.32
C ALA A 374 34.89 -5.96 -15.20
N ARG A 375 33.81 -6.35 -14.52
CA ARG A 375 33.80 -7.38 -13.48
C ARG A 375 32.88 -8.54 -13.89
N PRO A 376 33.37 -9.49 -14.72
CA PRO A 376 32.70 -10.76 -14.87
C PRO A 376 32.92 -11.62 -13.61
N TYR A 377 31.94 -12.44 -13.27
CA TYR A 377 32.02 -13.35 -12.12
C TYR A 377 31.07 -14.53 -12.26
N GLY A 378 31.31 -15.62 -11.55
CA GLY A 378 30.42 -16.77 -11.50
C GLY A 378 29.27 -16.52 -10.51
N LEU A 379 28.05 -16.95 -10.84
CA LEU A 379 26.88 -16.75 -9.99
C LEU A 379 27.09 -17.29 -8.56
N ASP A 380 27.87 -18.36 -8.41
CA ASP A 380 28.12 -19.05 -7.14
C ASP A 380 29.47 -18.66 -6.50
N ASP A 381 30.20 -17.68 -7.06
CA ASP A 381 31.49 -17.23 -6.52
C ASP A 381 31.31 -16.46 -5.20
N VAL A 382 32.10 -16.81 -4.18
CA VAL A 382 31.99 -16.25 -2.83
C VAL A 382 32.88 -15.01 -2.60
N PHE A 383 33.82 -14.73 -3.52
CA PHE A 383 34.82 -13.66 -3.38
C PHE A 383 35.57 -13.73 -2.04
N LYS A 384 36.03 -14.93 -1.69
CA LYS A 384 36.77 -15.20 -0.46
C LYS A 384 37.83 -16.27 -0.70
N GLY A 385 39.01 -16.07 -0.12
CA GLY A 385 40.11 -17.03 -0.11
C GLY A 385 41.25 -16.65 -1.03
N ALA A 386 42.43 -17.20 -0.74
CA ALA A 386 43.64 -16.95 -1.50
C ALA A 386 43.57 -17.57 -2.90
N LEU A 387 44.07 -16.84 -3.89
CA LEU A 387 43.94 -17.19 -5.32
C LEU A 387 44.67 -18.50 -5.67
N ASP A 388 45.67 -18.89 -4.88
CA ASP A 388 46.47 -20.12 -5.06
C ASP A 388 45.73 -21.40 -4.61
N LYS A 389 44.61 -21.27 -3.90
CA LYS A 389 43.83 -22.41 -3.41
C LYS A 389 42.83 -22.87 -4.46
N ILE A 390 42.77 -24.19 -4.67
CA ILE A 390 41.80 -24.81 -5.57
C ILE A 390 40.33 -24.58 -5.17
N THR A 391 40.09 -24.25 -3.90
CA THR A 391 38.78 -23.91 -3.35
C THR A 391 38.32 -22.49 -3.72
N THR A 392 39.23 -21.62 -4.17
CA THR A 392 38.91 -20.25 -4.57
C THR A 392 38.50 -20.24 -6.03
N THR A 393 37.20 -20.06 -6.26
CA THR A 393 36.62 -20.06 -7.62
C THR A 393 36.48 -18.64 -8.16
N TYR A 394 36.64 -18.53 -9.48
CA TYR A 394 36.34 -17.35 -10.28
C TYR A 394 35.74 -17.81 -11.61
N LEU A 395 34.56 -17.30 -11.95
CA LEU A 395 33.72 -17.81 -13.06
C LEU A 395 33.35 -19.30 -12.87
N ASN A 396 33.08 -19.70 -11.63
CA ASN A 396 32.75 -21.08 -11.22
C ASN A 396 33.85 -22.12 -11.53
N VAL A 397 35.09 -21.70 -11.77
CA VAL A 397 36.25 -22.58 -11.93
C VAL A 397 37.37 -22.16 -10.97
N PRO A 398 38.28 -23.06 -10.56
CA PRO A 398 39.43 -22.64 -9.75
C PRO A 398 40.22 -21.52 -10.43
N PHE A 399 40.59 -20.49 -9.67
CA PHE A 399 41.27 -19.30 -10.23
C PHE A 399 42.57 -19.66 -10.99
N THR A 400 43.32 -20.65 -10.50
CA THR A 400 44.53 -21.16 -11.16
C THR A 400 44.24 -21.69 -12.56
N ARG A 401 43.14 -22.43 -12.73
CA ARG A 401 42.71 -22.94 -14.04
C ARG A 401 42.30 -21.80 -14.97
N TRP A 402 41.59 -20.79 -14.44
CA TRP A 402 41.21 -19.62 -15.23
C TRP A 402 42.42 -18.86 -15.78
N MET A 403 43.51 -18.77 -15.00
CA MET A 403 44.79 -18.20 -15.44
C MET A 403 45.48 -19.06 -16.51
N GLU A 404 45.57 -20.37 -16.29
CA GLU A 404 46.18 -21.32 -17.22
C GLU A 404 45.53 -21.26 -18.61
N ASP A 405 44.19 -21.28 -18.65
CA ASP A 405 43.42 -21.22 -19.89
C ASP A 405 43.71 -19.94 -20.71
N ARG A 406 44.15 -18.86 -20.05
CA ARG A 406 44.44 -17.53 -20.64
C ARG A 406 45.94 -17.25 -20.80
N GLY A 407 46.78 -18.18 -20.36
CA GLY A 407 48.24 -18.07 -20.43
C GLY A 407 48.79 -16.82 -19.73
N ILE A 408 48.23 -16.45 -18.57
CA ILE A 408 48.74 -15.38 -17.70
C ILE A 408 49.45 -15.99 -16.49
N THR A 409 50.38 -15.26 -15.89
CA THR A 409 51.22 -15.71 -14.77
C THR A 409 50.98 -14.87 -13.52
N TRP A 410 51.50 -15.31 -12.37
CA TRP A 410 51.37 -14.57 -11.11
C TRP A 410 52.06 -13.20 -11.14
N GLU A 411 53.05 -13.00 -12.01
CA GLU A 411 53.74 -11.71 -12.20
C GLU A 411 52.81 -10.66 -12.83
N ASP A 412 51.78 -11.10 -13.56
CA ASP A 412 50.81 -10.24 -14.21
C ASP A 412 49.72 -9.73 -13.25
N ILE A 413 49.61 -10.34 -12.06
CA ILE A 413 48.65 -9.97 -11.02
C ILE A 413 49.35 -9.09 -9.99
N LYS A 414 48.92 -7.83 -9.94
CA LYS A 414 49.43 -6.85 -8.98
C LYS A 414 48.55 -6.82 -7.74
N GLY A 415 49.14 -6.44 -6.61
CA GLY A 415 48.41 -6.25 -5.35
C GLY A 415 48.30 -7.54 -4.51
N ARG A 416 47.23 -7.64 -3.73
CA ARG A 416 47.00 -8.75 -2.80
C ARG A 416 46.49 -9.99 -3.53
N THR A 417 46.97 -11.17 -3.14
CA THR A 417 46.53 -12.46 -3.69
C THR A 417 46.02 -13.42 -2.61
N ASP A 418 45.95 -12.95 -1.37
CA ASP A 418 45.46 -13.71 -0.21
C ASP A 418 43.93 -13.73 -0.09
N ASP A 419 43.22 -12.88 -0.85
CA ASP A 419 41.76 -12.86 -0.93
C ASP A 419 41.28 -12.38 -2.32
N LEU A 420 40.37 -13.11 -2.97
CA LEU A 420 39.82 -12.74 -4.29
C LEU A 420 39.18 -11.35 -4.33
N GLN A 421 38.53 -10.95 -3.23
CA GLN A 421 37.91 -9.63 -3.10
C GLN A 421 38.94 -8.48 -3.20
N SER A 422 40.15 -8.68 -2.65
CA SER A 422 41.21 -7.67 -2.61
C SER A 422 42.21 -7.79 -3.76
N ALA A 423 42.04 -8.76 -4.66
CA ALA A 423 42.93 -8.97 -5.80
C ALA A 423 42.59 -8.04 -6.96
N SER A 424 43.60 -7.30 -7.46
CA SER A 424 43.44 -6.34 -8.55
C SER A 424 43.48 -7.05 -9.91
N ILE A 425 42.35 -7.64 -10.30
CA ILE A 425 42.21 -8.44 -11.53
C ILE A 425 41.22 -7.84 -12.55
N PHE A 426 40.47 -6.82 -12.16
CA PHE A 426 39.43 -6.22 -13.00
C PHE A 426 39.97 -5.03 -13.79
N PRO A 427 40.01 -5.09 -15.14
CA PRO A 427 40.61 -4.05 -15.95
C PRO A 427 39.75 -2.78 -15.96
N LYS A 428 40.40 -1.63 -15.81
CA LYS A 428 39.83 -0.29 -15.96
C LYS A 428 40.18 0.26 -17.34
N VAL A 429 39.17 0.68 -18.10
CA VAL A 429 39.32 1.22 -19.46
C VAL A 429 38.31 2.33 -19.75
N ALA A 430 38.63 3.21 -20.70
CA ALA A 430 37.75 4.32 -21.10
C ALA A 430 36.91 4.03 -22.37
N SER A 431 37.35 3.12 -23.25
CA SER A 431 36.61 2.78 -24.47
C SER A 431 35.57 1.68 -24.22
N VAL A 432 34.35 1.89 -24.72
CA VAL A 432 33.27 0.90 -24.68
C VAL A 432 33.58 -0.29 -25.60
N GLU A 433 34.30 -0.08 -26.69
CA GLU A 433 34.76 -1.14 -27.60
C GLU A 433 35.80 -2.03 -26.91
N ASP A 434 36.78 -1.42 -26.23
CA ASP A 434 37.80 -2.15 -25.46
C ASP A 434 37.15 -2.99 -24.34
N LEU A 435 36.11 -2.46 -23.67
CA LEU A 435 35.32 -3.23 -22.69
C LEU A 435 34.74 -4.50 -23.30
N GLY A 436 34.14 -4.42 -24.48
CA GLY A 436 33.55 -5.57 -25.16
C GLY A 436 34.59 -6.66 -25.47
N ILE A 437 35.78 -6.26 -25.93
CA ILE A 437 36.89 -7.17 -26.20
C ILE A 437 37.39 -7.83 -24.90
N LEU A 438 37.56 -7.04 -23.83
CA LEU A 438 37.97 -7.53 -22.52
C LEU A 438 36.96 -8.51 -21.93
N VAL A 439 35.65 -8.20 -21.97
CA VAL A 439 34.60 -9.08 -21.47
C VAL A 439 34.62 -10.42 -22.20
N ARG A 440 34.73 -10.43 -23.53
CA ARG A 440 34.84 -11.67 -24.32
C ARG A 440 36.04 -12.51 -23.89
N TRP A 441 37.22 -11.89 -23.77
CA TRP A 441 38.43 -12.59 -23.35
C TRP A 441 38.35 -13.12 -21.91
N MET A 442 37.84 -12.32 -20.98
CA MET A 442 37.70 -12.70 -19.57
C MET A 442 36.68 -13.81 -19.35
N THR A 443 35.69 -13.97 -20.25
CA THR A 443 34.60 -14.94 -20.11
C THR A 443 34.73 -16.14 -21.06
N SER A 444 34.38 -15.99 -22.33
CA SER A 444 34.15 -17.10 -23.27
C SER A 444 35.24 -17.33 -24.31
N GLU A 445 36.15 -16.38 -24.51
CA GLU A 445 37.18 -16.43 -25.56
C GLU A 445 38.60 -16.32 -24.97
N PRO A 446 39.06 -17.32 -24.19
CA PRO A 446 40.36 -17.24 -23.48
C PRO A 446 41.57 -17.11 -24.43
N GLN A 447 41.41 -17.52 -25.69
CA GLN A 447 42.44 -17.47 -26.74
C GLN A 447 42.45 -16.14 -27.53
N LEU A 448 41.62 -15.15 -27.15
CA LEU A 448 41.56 -13.87 -27.85
C LEU A 448 42.80 -13.00 -27.55
N GLU A 449 43.77 -13.03 -28.47
CA GLU A 449 45.07 -12.32 -28.33
C GLU A 449 44.95 -10.81 -28.09
N GLU A 450 43.99 -10.16 -28.74
CA GLU A 450 43.74 -8.73 -28.56
C GLU A 450 43.28 -8.42 -27.13
N GLY A 451 42.34 -9.22 -26.60
CA GLY A 451 41.85 -9.09 -25.23
C GLY A 451 42.95 -9.33 -24.19
N LYS A 452 43.82 -10.32 -24.42
CA LYS A 452 45.00 -10.55 -23.56
C LYS A 452 45.92 -9.33 -23.51
N LYS A 453 46.26 -8.75 -24.67
CA LYS A 453 47.12 -7.56 -24.76
C LYS A 453 46.49 -6.36 -24.05
N LEU A 454 45.20 -6.14 -24.25
CA LEU A 454 44.45 -5.07 -23.58
C LEU A 454 44.44 -5.28 -22.06
N TRP A 455 44.16 -6.50 -21.59
CA TRP A 455 44.09 -6.79 -20.15
C TRP A 455 45.44 -6.60 -19.46
N LEU A 456 46.55 -7.02 -20.09
CA LEU A 456 47.90 -6.82 -19.55
C LEU A 456 48.25 -5.33 -19.47
N LYS A 457 47.87 -4.54 -20.48
CA LYS A 457 48.13 -3.08 -20.54
C LYS A 457 47.26 -2.29 -19.56
N ALA A 458 46.02 -2.71 -19.33
CA ALA A 458 45.07 -2.00 -18.49
C ALA A 458 45.53 -1.92 -17.03
N GLU A 459 45.25 -0.78 -16.40
CA GLU A 459 45.26 -0.68 -14.94
C GLU A 459 44.16 -1.59 -14.38
N LYS A 460 44.45 -2.31 -13.31
CA LYS A 460 43.52 -3.26 -12.70
C LYS A 460 43.16 -2.80 -11.31
N VAL A 461 41.90 -2.99 -10.94
CA VAL A 461 41.36 -2.69 -9.62
C VAL A 461 40.77 -3.96 -9.00
N SER A 462 40.68 -3.98 -7.68
CA SER A 462 40.05 -5.03 -6.88
C SER A 462 38.56 -4.79 -6.68
N ALA A 463 37.82 -5.81 -6.21
CA ALA A 463 36.40 -5.65 -5.89
C ALA A 463 36.16 -4.70 -4.70
N ASP A 464 37.11 -4.61 -3.78
CA ASP A 464 37.10 -3.60 -2.70
C ASP A 464 37.24 -2.18 -3.27
N GLU A 465 38.18 -1.97 -4.20
CA GLU A 465 38.38 -0.68 -4.86
C GLU A 465 37.18 -0.27 -5.73
N ILE A 466 36.54 -1.22 -6.42
CA ILE A 466 35.29 -0.96 -7.15
C ILE A 466 34.20 -0.48 -6.18
N SER A 467 34.03 -1.16 -5.06
CA SER A 467 32.99 -0.80 -4.07
C SER A 467 33.26 0.57 -3.43
N ALA A 468 34.52 0.94 -3.24
CA ALA A 468 34.89 2.23 -2.65
C ALA A 468 34.86 3.41 -3.63
N ASN A 469 35.07 3.18 -4.93
CA ASN A 469 35.30 4.26 -5.90
C ASN A 469 34.29 4.32 -7.05
N ALA A 470 33.28 3.44 -7.09
CA ALA A 470 32.25 3.44 -8.13
C ALA A 470 31.55 4.81 -8.23
N ASN A 471 31.40 5.30 -9.47
CA ASN A 471 30.65 6.51 -9.75
C ASN A 471 29.15 6.19 -9.85
N LEU A 472 28.48 6.23 -8.70
CA LEU A 472 27.05 5.90 -8.61
C LEU A 472 26.14 6.88 -9.37
N LYS A 473 26.55 8.15 -9.51
CA LYS A 473 25.80 9.14 -10.29
C LYS A 473 25.69 8.72 -11.76
N ARG A 474 26.83 8.36 -12.39
CA ARG A 474 26.85 7.84 -13.77
C ARG A 474 26.02 6.57 -13.92
N LEU A 475 26.02 5.70 -12.91
CA LEU A 475 25.22 4.46 -12.91
C LEU A 475 23.71 4.79 -12.88
N TYR A 476 23.29 5.75 -12.06
CA TYR A 476 21.89 6.21 -11.99
C TYR A 476 21.47 6.99 -13.24
N GLU A 477 22.35 7.79 -13.84
CA GLU A 477 22.10 8.47 -15.10
C GLU A 477 21.83 7.47 -16.24
N GLN A 478 22.66 6.43 -16.35
CA GLN A 478 22.43 5.33 -17.31
C GLN A 478 21.09 4.63 -17.04
N ARG A 479 20.80 4.35 -15.77
CA ARG A 479 19.54 3.70 -15.36
C ARG A 479 18.34 4.55 -15.76
N ASN A 480 18.41 5.86 -15.54
CA ASN A 480 17.36 6.81 -15.89
C ASN A 480 17.19 6.93 -17.41
N ALA A 481 18.29 6.92 -18.17
CA ALA A 481 18.24 6.93 -19.63
C ALA A 481 17.53 5.68 -20.18
N PHE A 482 17.83 4.49 -19.66
CA PHE A 482 17.13 3.27 -20.06
C PHE A 482 15.68 3.23 -19.56
N ARG A 483 15.41 3.71 -18.34
CA ARG A 483 14.03 3.81 -17.80
C ARG A 483 13.15 4.68 -18.68
N LYS A 484 13.67 5.80 -19.17
CA LYS A 484 12.97 6.70 -20.10
C LYS A 484 12.49 5.96 -21.36
N GLU A 485 13.31 5.10 -21.95
CA GLU A 485 12.91 4.29 -23.10
C GLU A 485 11.97 3.15 -22.72
N ASN A 486 12.17 2.52 -21.56
CA ASN A 486 11.26 1.50 -21.04
C ASN A 486 9.85 2.02 -20.83
N TRP A 487 9.66 3.26 -20.35
CA TRP A 487 8.33 3.86 -20.22
C TRP A 487 7.57 3.91 -21.54
N LYS A 488 8.22 4.36 -22.61
CA LYS A 488 7.62 4.39 -23.95
C LYS A 488 7.22 2.98 -24.41
N GLY A 489 8.11 2.01 -24.22
CA GLY A 489 7.87 0.61 -24.58
C GLY A 489 6.73 -0.02 -23.78
N LEU A 490 6.67 0.23 -22.46
CA LEU A 490 5.62 -0.26 -21.57
C LEU A 490 4.25 0.32 -21.93
N ALA A 491 4.17 1.64 -22.15
CA ALA A 491 2.93 2.32 -22.52
C ALA A 491 2.41 1.87 -23.89
N ALA A 492 3.29 1.76 -24.89
CA ALA A 492 2.92 1.30 -26.24
C ALA A 492 2.45 -0.17 -26.25
N ASN A 493 2.98 -1.01 -25.37
CA ASN A 493 2.65 -2.44 -25.26
C ASN A 493 1.76 -2.77 -24.05
N TYR A 494 0.91 -1.83 -23.61
CA TYR A 494 0.13 -1.94 -22.37
C TYR A 494 -0.72 -3.22 -22.25
N GLU A 495 -1.16 -3.82 -23.36
CA GLU A 495 -1.92 -5.08 -23.35
C GLU A 495 -1.11 -6.27 -22.79
N LYS A 496 0.22 -6.18 -22.90
CA LYS A 496 1.18 -7.22 -22.52
C LYS A 496 2.12 -6.77 -21.39
N SER A 497 1.91 -5.57 -20.83
CA SER A 497 2.81 -4.95 -19.86
C SER A 497 2.04 -4.45 -18.63
N VAL A 498 2.70 -4.39 -17.47
CA VAL A 498 2.15 -3.94 -16.17
C VAL A 498 1.75 -2.46 -16.13
N PHE A 499 1.89 -1.71 -17.23
CA PHE A 499 1.85 -0.25 -17.24
C PHE A 499 0.67 0.38 -16.48
N TYR A 500 -0.58 0.00 -16.79
CA TYR A 500 -1.77 0.56 -16.13
C TYR A 500 -2.08 -0.01 -14.73
N GLN A 501 -1.18 -0.84 -14.18
CA GLN A 501 -1.26 -1.40 -12.83
C GLN A 501 -0.29 -0.74 -11.87
N LEU A 502 0.73 -0.09 -12.42
CA LEU A 502 1.71 0.68 -11.68
C LEU A 502 1.03 1.81 -10.93
N ASP A 503 1.77 2.40 -9.99
CA ASP A 503 1.44 3.71 -9.45
C ASP A 503 1.48 4.74 -10.59
N LEU A 504 0.31 5.10 -11.11
CA LEU A 504 0.16 6.04 -12.22
C LEU A 504 0.33 7.48 -11.77
N LEU A 505 0.23 7.75 -10.47
CA LEU A 505 0.57 9.07 -9.92
C LEU A 505 2.09 9.27 -9.99
N ASP A 506 2.86 8.25 -9.59
CA ASP A 506 4.32 8.21 -9.76
C ASP A 506 4.73 8.24 -11.24
N ALA A 507 4.06 7.43 -12.08
CA ALA A 507 4.30 7.43 -13.53
C ALA A 507 4.03 8.80 -14.15
N ALA A 508 2.98 9.52 -13.75
CA ALA A 508 2.70 10.86 -14.26
C ALA A 508 3.86 11.84 -13.96
N ASN A 509 4.41 11.77 -12.74
CA ASN A 509 5.56 12.59 -12.35
C ASN A 509 6.80 12.20 -13.18
N GLU A 510 7.07 10.90 -13.39
CA GLU A 510 8.20 10.46 -14.22
C GLU A 510 8.04 10.85 -15.70
N PHE A 511 6.82 10.84 -16.25
CA PHE A 511 6.54 11.29 -17.62
C PHE A 511 6.90 12.77 -17.80
N VAL A 512 6.52 13.63 -16.84
CA VAL A 512 6.86 15.05 -16.85
C VAL A 512 8.37 15.25 -16.66
N ARG A 513 8.95 14.58 -15.65
CA ARG A 513 10.39 14.64 -15.34
C ARG A 513 11.26 14.28 -16.55
N PHE A 514 10.91 13.22 -17.28
CA PHE A 514 11.66 12.76 -18.45
C PHE A 514 11.28 13.45 -19.76
N ASN A 515 10.32 14.40 -19.71
CA ASN A 515 9.74 15.07 -20.86
C ASN A 515 9.26 14.06 -21.93
N LEU A 516 8.46 13.09 -21.50
CA LEU A 516 7.88 12.05 -22.34
C LEU A 516 6.55 12.51 -22.96
N GLY A 517 6.29 12.05 -24.18
CA GLY A 517 4.98 12.22 -24.81
C GLY A 517 3.89 11.50 -24.01
N MET A 518 2.74 12.16 -23.87
CA MET A 518 1.58 11.58 -23.19
C MET A 518 1.08 10.34 -23.95
N PRO A 519 0.69 9.25 -23.26
CA PRO A 519 0.17 8.05 -23.91
C PRO A 519 -1.11 8.35 -24.69
N ASP A 520 -1.28 7.75 -25.87
CA ASP A 520 -2.48 7.90 -26.68
C ASP A 520 -3.75 7.45 -25.95
N VAL A 521 -4.88 8.01 -26.37
CA VAL A 521 -6.20 7.58 -25.91
C VAL A 521 -6.44 6.15 -26.35
N LEU A 522 -6.79 5.29 -25.39
CA LEU A 522 -7.12 3.89 -25.70
C LEU A 522 -8.41 3.78 -26.52
N LYS A 523 -8.40 2.81 -27.44
CA LYS A 523 -9.55 2.45 -28.29
C LYS A 523 -10.72 1.89 -27.46
N GLU A 524 -11.92 1.89 -28.03
CA GLU A 524 -13.15 1.50 -27.32
C GLU A 524 -13.24 0.00 -26.98
N ASP A 525 -12.52 -0.85 -27.72
CA ASP A 525 -12.41 -2.30 -27.50
C ASP A 525 -11.50 -2.66 -26.32
N ALA A 526 -10.69 -1.71 -25.83
CA ALA A 526 -9.91 -1.89 -24.61
C ALA A 526 -10.81 -2.02 -23.37
N ALA A 527 -10.36 -2.79 -22.38
CA ALA A 527 -11.13 -3.01 -21.16
C ALA A 527 -11.50 -1.68 -20.47
N PRO A 528 -12.74 -1.50 -19.98
CA PRO A 528 -13.22 -0.22 -19.43
C PRO A 528 -12.31 0.38 -18.37
N MET A 529 -11.81 -0.45 -17.45
CA MET A 529 -10.90 -0.02 -16.41
C MET A 529 -9.56 0.50 -16.93
N LEU A 530 -8.99 -0.10 -17.99
CA LEU A 530 -7.76 0.40 -18.59
C LEU A 530 -7.98 1.78 -19.22
N ARG A 531 -9.15 1.99 -19.84
CA ARG A 531 -9.53 3.29 -20.41
C ARG A 531 -9.68 4.34 -19.32
N ILE A 532 -10.27 4.00 -18.17
CA ILE A 532 -10.36 4.88 -16.99
C ILE A 532 -8.96 5.29 -16.50
N HIS A 533 -8.07 4.31 -16.30
CA HIS A 533 -6.68 4.55 -15.88
C HIS A 533 -5.93 5.44 -16.88
N ASN A 534 -6.05 5.18 -18.18
CA ASN A 534 -5.46 5.99 -19.25
C ASN A 534 -5.94 7.44 -19.20
N ARG A 535 -7.25 7.66 -19.14
CA ARG A 535 -7.84 9.01 -19.07
C ARG A 535 -7.37 9.77 -17.83
N MET A 536 -7.35 9.12 -16.67
CA MET A 536 -6.90 9.78 -15.44
C MET A 536 -5.39 10.07 -15.43
N LEU A 537 -4.56 9.15 -15.94
CA LEU A 537 -3.13 9.39 -16.11
C LEU A 537 -2.88 10.61 -17.01
N ARG A 538 -3.58 10.69 -18.14
CA ARG A 538 -3.52 11.83 -19.06
C ARG A 538 -3.93 13.13 -18.37
N ALA A 539 -5.04 13.12 -17.64
CA ALA A 539 -5.50 14.28 -16.87
C ALA A 539 -4.44 14.74 -15.85
N ARG A 540 -3.77 13.80 -15.16
CA ARG A 540 -2.70 14.11 -14.20
C ARG A 540 -1.47 14.70 -14.87
N ILE A 541 -1.02 14.13 -15.99
CA ILE A 541 0.12 14.67 -16.77
C ILE A 541 -0.20 16.10 -17.25
N MET A 542 -1.41 16.33 -17.79
CA MET A 542 -1.88 17.65 -18.20
C MET A 542 -1.89 18.65 -17.04
N LYS A 543 -2.40 18.24 -15.86
CA LYS A 543 -2.43 19.07 -14.66
C LYS A 543 -1.03 19.48 -14.20
N LEU A 544 -0.05 18.58 -14.28
CA LEU A 544 1.36 18.86 -13.96
C LEU A 544 2.02 19.82 -14.96
N HIS A 545 1.56 19.85 -16.21
CA HIS A 545 1.96 20.84 -17.22
C HIS A 545 1.11 22.13 -17.21
N GLU A 546 0.24 22.31 -16.21
CA GLU A 546 -0.70 23.44 -16.12
C GLU A 546 -1.66 23.58 -17.32
N ASP A 547 -1.93 22.47 -18.03
CA ASP A 547 -2.88 22.43 -19.15
C ASP A 547 -4.33 22.43 -18.64
N LYS A 548 -5.13 23.37 -19.16
CA LYS A 548 -6.53 23.57 -18.78
C LYS A 548 -7.47 22.49 -19.30
N ASP A 549 -7.06 21.70 -20.29
CA ASP A 549 -7.87 20.61 -20.82
C ASP A 549 -7.87 19.35 -19.93
N CYS A 550 -7.10 19.33 -18.83
CA CYS A 550 -7.09 18.22 -17.86
C CYS A 550 -8.49 17.85 -17.34
N ALA A 551 -9.36 18.84 -17.13
CA ALA A 551 -10.73 18.63 -16.63
C ALA A 551 -11.58 17.77 -17.60
N LYS A 552 -11.32 17.85 -18.91
CA LYS A 552 -12.03 17.04 -19.91
C LYS A 552 -11.65 15.56 -19.80
N GLU A 553 -10.36 15.27 -19.63
CA GLU A 553 -9.85 13.90 -19.47
C GLU A 553 -10.31 13.29 -18.14
N GLU A 554 -10.30 14.08 -17.06
CA GLU A 554 -10.83 13.68 -15.75
C GLU A 554 -12.33 13.34 -15.86
N GLN A 555 -13.13 14.23 -16.45
CA GLN A 555 -14.56 14.01 -16.65
C GLN A 555 -14.83 12.76 -17.52
N ALA A 556 -13.99 12.49 -18.54
CA ALA A 556 -14.10 11.30 -19.36
C ALA A 556 -13.82 10.02 -18.55
N ALA A 557 -12.86 10.03 -17.63
CA ALA A 557 -12.59 8.89 -16.74
C ALA A 557 -13.79 8.59 -15.84
N PHE A 558 -14.37 9.61 -15.20
CA PHE A 558 -15.58 9.47 -14.39
C PHE A 558 -16.80 9.03 -15.21
N GLN A 559 -16.93 9.48 -16.45
CA GLN A 559 -17.99 9.06 -17.36
C GLN A 559 -17.87 7.57 -17.71
N LEU A 560 -16.65 7.08 -18.00
CA LEU A 560 -16.43 5.66 -18.28
C LEU A 560 -16.76 4.76 -17.08
N LEU A 561 -16.41 5.19 -15.86
CA LEU A 561 -16.80 4.48 -14.64
C LEU A 561 -18.33 4.40 -14.53
N ARG A 562 -19.01 5.53 -14.75
CA ARG A 562 -20.46 5.62 -14.73
C ARG A 562 -21.09 4.69 -15.76
N ASP A 563 -20.63 4.72 -17.00
CA ASP A 563 -21.15 3.88 -18.09
C ASP A 563 -20.99 2.39 -17.76
N GLY A 564 -19.86 2.00 -17.17
CA GLY A 564 -19.63 0.63 -16.70
C GLY A 564 -20.61 0.20 -15.59
N LEU A 565 -20.90 1.07 -14.63
CA LEU A 565 -21.88 0.80 -13.56
C LEU A 565 -23.32 0.76 -14.09
N LEU A 566 -23.67 1.65 -15.04
CA LEU A 566 -25.00 1.68 -15.66
C LEU A 566 -25.25 0.48 -16.57
N GLY A 567 -24.22 -0.02 -17.26
CA GLY A 567 -24.31 -1.16 -18.18
C GLY A 567 -24.79 -2.46 -17.52
N VAL A 568 -24.52 -2.64 -16.22
CA VAL A 568 -25.02 -3.81 -15.46
C VAL A 568 -26.54 -3.80 -15.33
N MET A 569 -27.18 -2.62 -15.33
CA MET A 569 -28.63 -2.48 -15.12
C MET A 569 -29.41 -2.12 -16.38
N SER A 570 -28.76 -1.81 -17.51
CA SER A 570 -29.45 -1.47 -18.76
C SER A 570 -30.31 -2.59 -19.35
N GLU A 571 -30.10 -3.83 -18.92
CA GLU A 571 -30.95 -4.97 -19.31
C GLU A 571 -32.22 -5.11 -18.46
N ARG A 572 -32.29 -4.45 -17.29
CA ARG A 572 -33.42 -4.54 -16.36
C ARG A 572 -34.45 -3.43 -16.65
N LYS A 573 -35.38 -3.71 -17.55
CA LYS A 573 -36.53 -2.84 -17.85
C LYS A 573 -37.66 -3.06 -16.84
N SER A 574 -38.40 -1.99 -16.55
CA SER A 574 -39.51 -1.95 -15.60
C SER A 574 -40.84 -1.74 -16.33
N HIS A 575 -41.92 -2.31 -15.79
CA HIS A 575 -43.29 -2.06 -16.23
C HIS A 575 -44.12 -1.58 -15.03
N PRO A 576 -44.34 -0.26 -14.87
CA PRO A 576 -45.07 0.25 -13.72
C PRO A 576 -46.57 -0.05 -13.82
N ILE A 577 -47.16 -0.56 -12.74
CA ILE A 577 -48.60 -0.85 -12.62
C ILE A 577 -49.16 -0.12 -11.40
N LEU A 578 -50.29 0.57 -11.54
CA LEU A 578 -50.91 1.26 -10.40
C LEU A 578 -51.38 0.23 -9.36
N ASN A 579 -50.73 0.23 -8.20
CA ASN A 579 -50.92 -0.78 -7.15
C ASN A 579 -51.67 -0.23 -5.91
N VAL A 580 -52.29 0.94 -6.03
CA VAL A 580 -52.99 1.62 -4.92
C VAL A 580 -54.38 2.10 -5.34
N TYR A 581 -55.27 2.25 -4.36
CA TYR A 581 -56.56 2.89 -4.58
C TYR A 581 -56.44 4.42 -4.68
N SER A 582 -57.46 5.07 -5.25
CA SER A 582 -57.45 6.52 -5.54
C SER A 582 -57.43 7.40 -4.28
N ASP A 583 -57.80 6.86 -3.12
CA ASP A 583 -57.80 7.50 -1.81
C ASP A 583 -56.60 7.11 -0.92
N GLN A 584 -55.75 6.19 -1.39
CA GLN A 584 -54.57 5.74 -0.64
C GLN A 584 -53.35 6.64 -0.87
N ILE A 585 -52.54 6.75 0.18
CA ILE A 585 -51.23 7.39 0.16
C ILE A 585 -50.19 6.36 0.58
N VAL A 586 -49.14 6.20 -0.23
CA VAL A 586 -47.96 5.43 0.14
C VAL A 586 -47.01 6.34 0.90
N TRP A 587 -46.60 5.90 2.08
CA TRP A 587 -45.65 6.59 2.95
C TRP A 587 -44.40 5.74 3.13
N GLY A 588 -43.29 6.20 2.53
CA GLY A 588 -41.95 5.68 2.73
C GLY A 588 -41.19 6.48 3.79
N ARG A 589 -40.43 5.80 4.65
CA ARG A 589 -39.61 6.43 5.68
C ARG A 589 -38.33 5.64 5.96
N SER A 590 -37.21 6.32 6.13
CA SER A 590 -35.90 5.69 6.37
C SER A 590 -35.09 6.37 7.48
N PRO A 591 -34.38 5.59 8.31
CA PRO A 591 -33.33 6.10 9.19
C PRO A 591 -32.14 6.61 8.37
N VAL A 592 -31.24 7.35 8.99
CA VAL A 592 -29.94 7.70 8.39
C VAL A 592 -28.84 6.75 8.87
N ARG A 593 -27.60 6.92 8.38
CA ARG A 593 -26.51 6.00 8.72
C ARG A 593 -25.27 6.72 9.25
N ILE A 594 -24.57 6.03 10.15
CA ILE A 594 -23.20 6.35 10.56
C ILE A 594 -22.33 5.16 10.19
N ASP A 595 -21.24 5.38 9.48
CA ASP A 595 -20.20 4.38 9.32
C ASP A 595 -19.22 4.46 10.50
N VAL A 596 -18.85 3.32 11.08
CA VAL A 596 -17.91 3.26 12.22
C VAL A 596 -16.56 2.69 11.84
N ALA A 597 -16.46 1.93 10.74
CA ALA A 597 -15.21 1.45 10.17
C ALA A 597 -15.36 1.13 8.67
N GLY A 598 -14.26 1.26 7.92
CA GLY A 598 -14.17 0.79 6.54
C GLY A 598 -14.77 1.71 5.46
N GLY A 599 -15.26 2.90 5.81
CA GLY A 599 -15.75 3.87 4.81
C GLY A 599 -14.70 4.14 3.72
N TRP A 600 -15.15 4.44 2.49
CA TRP A 600 -14.35 4.54 1.25
C TRP A 600 -13.95 3.22 0.60
N THR A 601 -13.96 2.10 1.32
CA THR A 601 -13.70 0.79 0.71
C THR A 601 -14.86 0.32 -0.19
N ASP A 602 -16.04 0.92 -0.05
CA ASP A 602 -17.23 0.71 -0.89
C ASP A 602 -17.19 1.51 -2.20
N THR A 603 -16.34 2.54 -2.28
CA THR A 603 -16.31 3.48 -3.40
C THR A 603 -15.56 2.91 -4.61
N PRO A 604 -16.14 2.89 -5.81
CA PRO A 604 -15.43 2.58 -7.04
C PRO A 604 -14.35 3.62 -7.36
N PRO A 605 -13.20 3.23 -7.95
CA PRO A 605 -12.90 1.92 -8.52
C PRO A 605 -12.37 0.89 -7.51
N TYR A 606 -12.07 1.28 -6.26
CA TYR A 606 -11.44 0.38 -5.30
C TYR A 606 -12.30 -0.86 -5.03
N SER A 607 -13.59 -0.66 -4.77
CA SER A 607 -14.55 -1.77 -4.55
C SER A 607 -14.69 -2.69 -5.75
N LEU A 608 -14.47 -2.19 -6.98
CA LEU A 608 -14.52 -3.01 -8.20
C LEU A 608 -13.35 -3.99 -8.30
N TYR A 609 -12.22 -3.70 -7.66
CA TYR A 609 -11.02 -4.55 -7.71
C TYR A 609 -10.86 -5.45 -6.50
N SER A 610 -11.12 -4.90 -5.34
CA SER A 610 -10.83 -5.56 -4.07
C SER A 610 -12.09 -6.01 -3.37
N GLY A 611 -13.28 -5.51 -3.74
CA GLY A 611 -14.47 -5.55 -2.91
C GLY A 611 -14.34 -4.65 -1.67
N GLY A 612 -15.46 -4.15 -1.15
CA GLY A 612 -15.49 -3.29 0.03
C GLY A 612 -15.83 -4.03 1.33
N SER A 613 -15.51 -3.44 2.47
CA SER A 613 -16.01 -3.91 3.78
C SER A 613 -16.25 -2.71 4.68
N VAL A 614 -17.50 -2.51 5.10
CA VAL A 614 -17.92 -1.36 5.90
C VAL A 614 -18.74 -1.86 7.09
N VAL A 615 -18.42 -1.38 8.29
CA VAL A 615 -19.32 -1.52 9.45
C VAL A 615 -20.07 -0.21 9.63
N ASN A 616 -21.39 -0.26 9.52
CA ASN A 616 -22.24 0.90 9.73
C ASN A 616 -23.46 0.57 10.59
N LEU A 617 -24.16 1.63 11.00
CA LEU A 617 -25.35 1.56 11.84
C LEU A 617 -26.45 2.47 11.31
N ALA A 618 -27.68 1.95 11.30
CA ALA A 618 -28.88 2.71 10.98
C ALA A 618 -29.40 3.43 12.23
N ILE A 619 -29.61 4.74 12.15
CA ILE A 619 -30.07 5.56 13.27
C ILE A 619 -31.27 6.44 12.94
N GLU A 620 -32.15 6.54 13.92
CA GLU A 620 -33.24 7.50 13.97
C GLU A 620 -32.81 8.72 14.78
N LEU A 621 -33.35 9.89 14.41
CA LEU A 621 -33.04 11.15 15.07
C LEU A 621 -34.26 11.61 15.84
N ASN A 622 -34.09 11.89 17.13
CA ASN A 622 -35.18 12.29 18.03
C ASN A 622 -36.38 11.32 17.99
N GLY A 623 -36.11 10.02 17.90
CA GLY A 623 -37.12 8.95 17.89
C GLY A 623 -37.92 8.81 16.60
N GLN A 624 -37.48 9.41 15.48
CA GLN A 624 -38.14 9.26 14.18
C GLN A 624 -37.15 9.05 13.02
N PRO A 625 -37.56 8.30 11.98
CA PRO A 625 -36.91 8.30 10.68
C PRO A 625 -36.98 9.71 10.05
N PRO A 626 -35.84 10.38 9.81
CA PRO A 626 -35.81 11.77 9.41
C PRO A 626 -36.06 11.98 7.90
N LEU A 627 -36.03 10.92 7.09
CA LEU A 627 -36.28 10.97 5.65
C LEU A 627 -37.64 10.35 5.35
N GLN A 628 -38.51 11.12 4.71
CA GLN A 628 -39.89 10.71 4.47
C GLN A 628 -40.33 11.09 3.06
N VAL A 629 -41.11 10.19 2.45
CA VAL A 629 -41.65 10.34 1.10
C VAL A 629 -43.11 9.92 1.09
N TYR A 630 -43.94 10.72 0.46
CA TYR A 630 -45.36 10.44 0.26
C TYR A 630 -45.64 10.36 -1.23
N VAL A 631 -46.31 9.30 -1.68
CA VAL A 631 -46.72 9.11 -3.08
C VAL A 631 -48.22 8.86 -3.11
N LYS A 632 -48.96 9.61 -3.93
CA LYS A 632 -50.40 9.44 -4.09
C LYS A 632 -50.82 9.62 -5.57
N PRO A 633 -51.96 9.05 -5.98
CA PRO A 633 -52.46 9.24 -7.34
C PRO A 633 -52.95 10.67 -7.57
N CYS A 634 -52.77 11.14 -8.79
CA CYS A 634 -53.28 12.44 -9.28
C CYS A 634 -54.33 12.21 -10.36
N LYS A 635 -55.41 13.01 -10.34
CA LYS A 635 -56.48 12.93 -11.36
C LYS A 635 -56.03 13.41 -12.74
N GLU A 636 -55.06 14.31 -12.77
CA GLU A 636 -54.50 14.87 -14.00
C GLU A 636 -53.30 14.02 -14.43
N TYR A 637 -53.17 13.70 -15.72
CA TYR A 637 -52.10 12.85 -16.26
C TYR A 637 -50.76 13.59 -16.40
N HIS A 638 -50.25 14.08 -15.27
CA HIS A 638 -48.91 14.65 -15.12
C HIS A 638 -48.29 14.18 -13.80
N ILE A 639 -47.01 14.51 -13.59
CA ILE A 639 -46.30 14.20 -12.35
C ILE A 639 -46.04 15.51 -11.60
N THR A 640 -46.49 15.59 -10.35
CA THR A 640 -46.22 16.71 -9.45
C THR A 640 -45.20 16.31 -8.39
N LEU A 641 -44.11 17.07 -8.28
CA LEU A 641 -43.07 16.88 -7.28
C LEU A 641 -43.10 18.04 -6.28
N ARG A 642 -43.02 17.74 -4.98
CA ARG A 642 -43.01 18.72 -3.90
C ARG A 642 -41.89 18.42 -2.91
N SER A 643 -41.20 19.45 -2.42
CA SER A 643 -40.27 19.36 -1.29
C SER A 643 -40.76 20.28 -0.18
N ILE A 644 -41.00 19.70 1.00
CA ILE A 644 -41.49 20.44 2.16
C ILE A 644 -40.39 21.32 2.75
N ASP A 645 -39.18 20.77 2.90
CA ASP A 645 -38.03 21.43 3.52
C ASP A 645 -37.47 22.58 2.67
N MET A 646 -37.52 22.46 1.34
CA MET A 646 -37.09 23.52 0.42
C MET A 646 -38.23 24.43 -0.04
N GLY A 647 -39.49 24.12 0.30
CA GLY A 647 -40.67 24.88 -0.12
C GLY A 647 -40.86 24.93 -1.66
N ALA A 648 -40.41 23.89 -2.36
CA ALA A 648 -40.40 23.84 -3.82
C ALA A 648 -41.52 22.96 -4.38
N MET A 649 -41.97 23.26 -5.60
CA MET A 649 -42.91 22.43 -6.37
C MET A 649 -42.57 22.50 -7.87
N GLU A 650 -42.66 21.36 -8.56
CA GLU A 650 -42.48 21.25 -10.01
C GLU A 650 -43.55 20.32 -10.59
N VAL A 651 -44.07 20.65 -11.77
CA VAL A 651 -45.02 19.82 -12.52
C VAL A 651 -44.37 19.39 -13.82
N ILE A 652 -44.33 18.08 -14.06
CA ILE A 652 -43.68 17.43 -15.20
C ILE A 652 -44.75 16.88 -16.15
N ARG A 653 -44.69 17.31 -17.41
CA ARG A 653 -45.70 17.01 -18.45
C ARG A 653 -45.15 16.18 -19.60
N ASN A 654 -43.84 16.13 -19.78
CA ASN A 654 -43.17 15.44 -20.89
C ASN A 654 -41.90 14.70 -20.43
N TYR A 655 -41.33 13.89 -21.32
CA TYR A 655 -40.15 13.09 -21.02
C TYR A 655 -38.89 13.96 -20.85
N GLU A 656 -38.78 15.07 -21.56
CA GLU A 656 -37.64 15.99 -21.47
C GLU A 656 -37.54 16.60 -20.06
N GLU A 657 -38.66 17.08 -19.52
CA GLU A 657 -38.76 17.59 -18.15
C GLU A 657 -38.45 16.52 -17.10
N LEU A 658 -38.88 15.27 -17.34
CA LEU A 658 -38.59 14.13 -16.47
C LEU A 658 -37.10 13.75 -16.50
N GLN A 659 -36.47 13.80 -17.67
CA GLN A 659 -35.08 13.41 -17.88
C GLN A 659 -34.07 14.52 -17.49
N ASP A 660 -34.55 15.75 -17.24
CA ASP A 660 -33.74 16.85 -16.67
C ASP A 660 -33.46 16.66 -15.17
N TYR A 661 -32.87 15.52 -14.80
CA TYR A 661 -32.43 15.20 -13.44
C TYR A 661 -30.96 15.54 -13.18
N LYS A 662 -30.18 15.89 -14.20
CA LYS A 662 -28.75 16.24 -14.07
C LYS A 662 -28.50 17.69 -13.65
N LYS A 663 -29.56 18.49 -13.49
CA LYS A 663 -29.49 19.89 -13.10
C LYS A 663 -28.97 20.05 -11.67
N VAL A 664 -27.75 20.58 -11.54
CA VAL A 664 -27.10 20.83 -10.25
C VAL A 664 -27.96 21.73 -9.37
N GLY A 665 -28.18 21.33 -8.12
CA GLY A 665 -28.95 22.09 -7.13
C GLY A 665 -30.46 22.00 -7.29
N SER A 666 -30.97 21.18 -8.22
CA SER A 666 -32.41 20.92 -8.30
C SER A 666 -32.91 20.13 -7.08
N PRO A 667 -34.01 20.55 -6.43
CA PRO A 667 -34.65 19.78 -5.36
C PRO A 667 -35.23 18.44 -5.85
N PHE A 668 -35.41 18.29 -7.17
CA PHE A 668 -36.18 17.20 -7.77
C PHE A 668 -35.35 16.26 -8.66
N SER A 669 -34.03 16.37 -8.66
CA SER A 669 -33.14 15.43 -9.37
C SER A 669 -33.38 13.97 -8.96
N ILE A 670 -33.48 13.69 -7.66
CA ILE A 670 -33.68 12.35 -7.13
C ILE A 670 -35.01 11.72 -7.59
N PRO A 671 -36.19 12.34 -7.34
CA PRO A 671 -37.46 11.74 -7.75
C PRO A 671 -37.61 11.61 -9.28
N LYS A 672 -37.08 12.55 -10.07
CA LYS A 672 -37.05 12.45 -11.53
C LYS A 672 -36.27 11.23 -12.02
N ALA A 673 -35.08 11.01 -11.47
CA ALA A 673 -34.25 9.84 -11.79
C ALA A 673 -34.91 8.54 -11.30
N ALA A 674 -35.55 8.53 -10.12
CA ALA A 674 -36.25 7.37 -9.60
C ALA A 674 -37.44 6.95 -10.48
N LEU A 675 -38.25 7.91 -10.93
CA LEU A 675 -39.35 7.67 -11.87
C LEU A 675 -38.86 7.17 -13.24
N THR A 676 -37.74 7.72 -13.72
CA THR A 676 -37.06 7.24 -14.93
C THR A 676 -36.72 5.75 -14.80
N LEU A 677 -36.10 5.34 -13.69
CA LEU A 677 -35.74 3.93 -13.42
C LEU A 677 -36.94 3.01 -13.20
N ALA A 678 -38.04 3.56 -12.65
CA ALA A 678 -39.30 2.84 -12.46
C ALA A 678 -40.05 2.57 -13.79
N GLY A 679 -39.54 3.05 -14.93
CA GLY A 679 -40.10 2.77 -16.24
C GLY A 679 -40.90 3.92 -16.85
N PHE A 680 -40.95 5.11 -16.24
CA PHE A 680 -41.62 6.28 -16.84
C PHE A 680 -40.79 7.01 -17.90
N ALA A 681 -39.73 6.38 -18.38
CA ALA A 681 -38.90 6.87 -19.48
C ALA A 681 -38.66 5.75 -20.50
N PRO A 682 -38.62 6.05 -21.81
CA PRO A 682 -38.49 5.02 -22.85
C PRO A 682 -37.28 4.09 -22.71
N ALA A 683 -36.17 4.59 -22.16
CA ALA A 683 -34.93 3.80 -21.99
C ALA A 683 -35.07 2.67 -20.97
N PHE A 684 -35.94 2.82 -19.97
CA PHE A 684 -36.10 1.89 -18.84
C PHE A 684 -37.48 1.24 -18.80
N SER A 685 -38.36 1.57 -19.75
CA SER A 685 -39.67 0.98 -19.90
C SER A 685 -39.62 -0.28 -20.75
N THR A 686 -40.40 -1.30 -20.39
CA THR A 686 -40.67 -2.46 -21.25
C THR A 686 -41.48 -2.07 -22.49
N GLU A 687 -42.37 -1.09 -22.34
CA GLU A 687 -43.29 -0.61 -23.37
C GLU A 687 -42.93 0.80 -23.86
N SER A 688 -43.26 1.10 -25.12
CA SER A 688 -42.95 2.38 -25.74
C SER A 688 -44.22 3.20 -25.94
N TYR A 689 -44.26 4.39 -25.36
CA TYR A 689 -45.38 5.33 -25.49
C TYR A 689 -44.93 6.61 -26.22
N PRO A 690 -45.81 7.25 -27.01
CA PRO A 690 -45.46 8.46 -27.76
C PRO A 690 -45.23 9.70 -26.88
N SER A 691 -45.78 9.73 -25.66
CA SER A 691 -45.57 10.81 -24.69
C SER A 691 -45.80 10.32 -23.27
N LEU A 692 -45.24 11.05 -22.29
CA LEU A 692 -45.44 10.77 -20.86
C LEU A 692 -46.92 10.81 -20.48
N ALA A 693 -47.69 11.75 -21.02
CA ALA A 693 -49.12 11.84 -20.75
C ALA A 693 -49.88 10.58 -21.18
N LYS A 694 -49.55 9.99 -22.35
CA LYS A 694 -50.16 8.72 -22.80
C LYS A 694 -49.73 7.54 -21.95
N GLN A 695 -48.49 7.52 -21.48
CA GLN A 695 -48.05 6.51 -20.52
C GLN A 695 -48.82 6.61 -19.19
N LEU A 696 -49.05 7.83 -18.68
CA LEU A 696 -49.82 8.03 -17.44
C LEU A 696 -51.32 7.73 -17.60
N GLU A 697 -51.88 7.96 -18.79
CA GLU A 697 -53.24 7.52 -19.12
C GLU A 697 -53.36 5.98 -19.07
N ASP A 698 -52.39 5.27 -19.65
CA ASP A 698 -52.35 3.79 -19.64
C ASP A 698 -52.07 3.22 -18.24
N PHE A 699 -51.17 3.85 -17.49
CA PHE A 699 -50.93 3.57 -16.07
C PHE A 699 -52.17 3.81 -15.21
N GLY A 700 -53.11 4.65 -15.66
CA GLY A 700 -54.40 4.89 -15.04
C GLY A 700 -54.48 6.08 -14.09
N SER A 701 -53.39 6.84 -13.90
CA SER A 701 -53.35 8.03 -13.04
C SER A 701 -52.10 8.89 -13.27
N GLY A 702 -52.15 10.18 -12.93
CA GLY A 702 -50.93 10.94 -12.67
C GLY A 702 -50.32 10.62 -11.29
N ILE A 703 -49.19 11.23 -10.96
CA ILE A 703 -48.45 10.92 -9.73
C ILE A 703 -48.13 12.20 -8.98
N GLU A 704 -48.37 12.24 -7.67
CA GLU A 704 -47.86 13.30 -6.80
C GLU A 704 -46.88 12.72 -5.78
N ILE A 705 -45.62 13.19 -5.81
CA ILE A 705 -44.55 12.79 -4.89
C ILE A 705 -44.20 13.99 -4.01
N THR A 706 -44.28 13.82 -2.69
CA THR A 706 -43.85 14.82 -1.70
C THR A 706 -42.70 14.30 -0.87
N LEU A 707 -41.62 15.09 -0.76
CA LEU A 707 -40.40 14.76 -0.04
C LEU A 707 -40.26 15.62 1.22
N LEU A 708 -39.72 15.02 2.27
CA LEU A 708 -39.27 15.70 3.48
C LEU A 708 -37.93 15.12 3.94
N ALA A 709 -36.89 15.96 3.97
CA ALA A 709 -35.64 15.67 4.63
C ALA A 709 -35.50 16.54 5.89
N ALA A 710 -35.72 15.94 7.07
CA ALA A 710 -35.62 16.64 8.36
C ALA A 710 -34.16 16.82 8.84
N ILE A 711 -33.19 16.87 7.91
CA ILE A 711 -31.76 17.00 8.18
C ILE A 711 -31.16 18.00 7.18
N PRO A 712 -30.28 18.93 7.61
CA PRO A 712 -29.59 19.81 6.69
C PRO A 712 -28.79 19.07 5.63
N ALA A 713 -28.76 19.60 4.40
CA ALA A 713 -27.85 19.14 3.36
C ALA A 713 -26.38 19.24 3.84
N GLY A 714 -25.54 18.28 3.44
CA GLY A 714 -24.15 18.23 3.88
C GLY A 714 -23.97 17.76 5.34
N SER A 715 -24.93 17.01 5.88
CA SER A 715 -24.88 16.41 7.22
C SER A 715 -23.78 15.36 7.39
N GLY A 716 -23.40 14.68 6.30
CA GLY A 716 -22.50 13.52 6.34
C GLY A 716 -23.17 12.22 6.77
N LEU A 717 -24.51 12.16 6.87
CA LEU A 717 -25.25 10.97 7.33
C LEU A 717 -25.83 10.10 6.19
N GLY A 718 -25.29 10.23 4.96
CA GLY A 718 -25.79 9.51 3.78
C GLY A 718 -27.17 9.96 3.29
N THR A 719 -27.57 11.19 3.62
CA THR A 719 -28.92 11.71 3.41
C THR A 719 -29.41 11.57 1.97
N SER A 720 -28.58 11.90 0.97
CA SER A 720 -29.00 11.89 -0.44
C SER A 720 -29.30 10.48 -0.95
N SER A 721 -28.40 9.53 -0.72
CA SER A 721 -28.55 8.13 -1.15
C SER A 721 -29.74 7.47 -0.48
N ILE A 722 -29.89 7.68 0.83
CA ILE A 722 -31.00 7.09 1.58
C ILE A 722 -32.33 7.74 1.20
N LEU A 723 -32.36 9.04 0.90
CA LEU A 723 -33.56 9.68 0.38
C LEU A 723 -33.93 9.08 -0.98
N ALA A 724 -32.95 8.84 -1.87
CA ALA A 724 -33.17 8.13 -3.12
C ALA A 724 -33.73 6.70 -2.91
N SER A 725 -33.19 5.93 -1.96
CA SER A 725 -33.75 4.62 -1.59
C SER A 725 -35.16 4.71 -1.03
N THR A 726 -35.47 5.77 -0.28
CA THR A 726 -36.82 5.99 0.29
C THR A 726 -37.83 6.32 -0.81
N VAL A 727 -37.43 7.14 -1.80
CA VAL A 727 -38.24 7.43 -2.97
C VAL A 727 -38.46 6.18 -3.81
N LEU A 728 -37.40 5.43 -4.11
CA LEU A 728 -37.49 4.18 -4.86
C LEU A 728 -38.35 3.15 -4.12
N GLY A 729 -38.25 3.04 -2.79
CA GLY A 729 -39.09 2.17 -1.98
C GLY A 729 -40.57 2.54 -2.04
N ALA A 730 -40.90 3.83 -1.96
CA ALA A 730 -42.29 4.30 -2.08
C ALA A 730 -42.84 4.10 -3.50
N ILE A 731 -42.03 4.36 -4.54
CA ILE A 731 -42.40 4.12 -5.94
C ILE A 731 -42.56 2.62 -6.22
N ASN A 732 -41.69 1.77 -5.66
CA ASN A 732 -41.77 0.32 -5.81
C ASN A 732 -43.14 -0.23 -5.33
N ASP A 733 -43.60 0.21 -4.16
CA ASP A 733 -44.92 -0.17 -3.64
C ASP A 733 -46.06 0.42 -4.48
N PHE A 734 -45.98 1.73 -4.82
CA PHE A 734 -46.99 2.46 -5.59
C PHE A 734 -47.19 1.91 -7.01
N CYS A 735 -46.09 1.52 -7.67
CA CYS A 735 -46.05 1.03 -9.04
C CYS A 735 -45.99 -0.51 -9.17
N GLY A 736 -46.10 -1.25 -8.06
CA GLY A 736 -46.12 -2.72 -8.09
C GLY A 736 -44.88 -3.37 -8.74
N LEU A 737 -43.70 -2.78 -8.58
CA LEU A 737 -42.48 -3.20 -9.29
C LEU A 737 -41.83 -4.47 -8.72
N ALA A 738 -42.26 -4.90 -7.53
CA ALA A 738 -41.80 -6.10 -6.84
C ALA A 738 -40.29 -6.19 -6.56
N TRP A 739 -39.61 -5.04 -6.41
CA TRP A 739 -38.21 -4.98 -6.00
C TRP A 739 -38.05 -5.35 -4.52
N ASP A 740 -37.02 -6.13 -4.20
CA ASP A 740 -36.61 -6.36 -2.83
C ASP A 740 -35.74 -5.21 -2.29
N LYS A 741 -35.27 -5.31 -1.04
CA LYS A 741 -34.40 -4.29 -0.44
C LYS A 741 -33.04 -4.17 -1.14
N ASN A 742 -32.47 -5.27 -1.62
CA ASN A 742 -31.20 -5.25 -2.35
C ASN A 742 -31.37 -4.59 -3.72
N ASP A 743 -32.44 -4.92 -4.43
CA ASP A 743 -32.81 -4.27 -5.69
C ASP A 743 -32.94 -2.76 -5.48
N ILE A 744 -33.66 -2.30 -4.44
CA ILE A 744 -33.76 -0.87 -4.10
C ILE A 744 -32.37 -0.25 -3.90
N CYS A 745 -31.46 -0.92 -3.20
CA CYS A 745 -30.09 -0.44 -3.01
C CYS A 745 -29.29 -0.40 -4.33
N SER A 746 -29.44 -1.38 -5.20
CA SER A 746 -28.77 -1.43 -6.51
C SER A 746 -29.31 -0.36 -7.47
N TYR A 747 -30.63 -0.17 -7.54
CA TYR A 747 -31.25 0.95 -8.25
C TYR A 747 -30.85 2.30 -7.65
N THR A 748 -30.64 2.39 -6.34
CA THR A 748 -30.12 3.61 -5.71
C THR A 748 -28.70 3.92 -6.20
N LEU A 749 -27.81 2.91 -6.26
CA LEU A 749 -26.45 3.11 -6.78
C LEU A 749 -26.49 3.63 -8.21
N VAL A 750 -27.32 3.03 -9.08
CA VAL A 750 -27.52 3.49 -10.46
C VAL A 750 -28.08 4.90 -10.53
N LEU A 751 -29.06 5.22 -9.70
CA LEU A 751 -29.62 6.56 -9.59
C LEU A 751 -28.53 7.58 -9.26
N GLU A 752 -27.66 7.31 -8.29
CA GLU A 752 -26.57 8.22 -7.94
C GLU A 752 -25.60 8.44 -9.10
N GLN A 753 -25.29 7.38 -9.83
CA GLN A 753 -24.44 7.45 -11.02
C GLN A 753 -25.09 8.32 -12.11
N LEU A 754 -26.41 8.23 -12.31
CA LEU A 754 -27.17 9.13 -13.20
C LEU A 754 -27.10 10.60 -12.74
N LEU A 755 -27.08 10.84 -11.42
CA LEU A 755 -26.97 12.17 -10.81
C LEU A 755 -25.54 12.73 -10.74
N THR A 756 -24.53 11.99 -11.20
CA THR A 756 -23.12 12.41 -11.25
C THR A 756 -22.44 12.62 -9.90
N THR A 757 -23.02 12.09 -8.82
CA THR A 757 -22.50 12.27 -7.44
C THR A 757 -21.33 11.34 -7.12
N GLY A 758 -21.22 10.19 -7.80
CA GLY A 758 -20.02 9.33 -7.77
C GLY A 758 -19.76 8.64 -6.45
N GLY A 759 -20.82 8.38 -5.66
CA GLY A 759 -20.75 7.69 -4.36
C GLY A 759 -20.49 6.19 -4.46
N GLY A 760 -20.17 5.59 -3.31
CA GLY A 760 -20.13 4.14 -3.12
C GLY A 760 -21.50 3.57 -2.76
N TRP A 761 -21.54 2.34 -2.24
CA TRP A 761 -22.79 1.65 -1.91
C TRP A 761 -23.17 1.70 -0.42
N GLN A 762 -22.30 2.19 0.47
CA GLN A 762 -22.52 2.04 1.90
C GLN A 762 -23.74 2.80 2.43
N ASP A 763 -24.11 3.92 1.80
CA ASP A 763 -25.11 4.85 2.32
C ASP A 763 -26.51 4.24 2.25
N GLN A 764 -26.88 3.75 1.07
CA GLN A 764 -28.16 3.09 0.84
C GLN A 764 -28.31 1.81 1.67
N TYR A 765 -27.29 0.95 1.69
CA TYR A 765 -27.33 -0.25 2.52
C TYR A 765 -27.39 0.13 4.01
N GLY A 766 -26.70 1.20 4.39
CA GLY A 766 -26.69 1.77 5.74
C GLY A 766 -28.06 2.19 6.26
N GLY A 767 -28.89 2.83 5.44
CA GLY A 767 -30.23 3.29 5.85
C GLY A 767 -31.36 2.30 5.57
N VAL A 768 -31.26 1.49 4.50
CA VAL A 768 -32.33 0.55 4.10
C VAL A 768 -32.44 -0.65 5.04
N PHE A 769 -31.30 -1.15 5.52
CA PHE A 769 -31.24 -2.25 6.48
C PHE A 769 -31.07 -1.73 7.91
N SER A 770 -31.74 -2.38 8.86
CA SER A 770 -31.73 -2.00 10.27
C SER A 770 -30.42 -2.33 10.99
N GLY A 771 -30.27 -1.77 12.19
CA GLY A 771 -29.27 -2.15 13.17
C GLY A 771 -27.84 -1.86 12.75
N ILE A 772 -26.93 -2.52 13.47
CA ILE A 772 -25.49 -2.52 13.20
C ILE A 772 -25.19 -3.68 12.26
N LYS A 773 -24.35 -3.41 11.25
CA LYS A 773 -24.08 -4.40 10.21
C LYS A 773 -22.68 -4.26 9.65
N LEU A 774 -22.08 -5.42 9.36
CA LEU A 774 -20.93 -5.57 8.49
C LEU A 774 -21.45 -5.83 7.07
N LEU A 775 -21.10 -4.93 6.15
CA LEU A 775 -21.43 -5.01 4.73
C LEU A 775 -20.18 -5.39 3.95
N GLN A 776 -20.26 -6.38 3.07
CA GLN A 776 -19.10 -6.82 2.28
C GLN A 776 -19.48 -7.07 0.83
N SER A 777 -18.79 -6.42 -0.12
CA SER A 777 -18.95 -6.70 -1.54
C SER A 777 -17.77 -7.51 -2.09
N GLU A 778 -18.02 -8.20 -3.19
CA GLU A 778 -16.97 -8.80 -4.00
C GLU A 778 -16.45 -7.80 -5.05
N ALA A 779 -15.35 -8.18 -5.70
CA ALA A 779 -14.81 -7.44 -6.83
C ALA A 779 -15.72 -7.60 -8.07
N GLY A 780 -15.84 -6.56 -8.88
CA GLY A 780 -16.64 -6.54 -10.10
C GLY A 780 -17.57 -5.32 -10.20
N PHE A 781 -18.15 -5.10 -11.38
CA PHE A 781 -19.11 -4.02 -11.59
C PHE A 781 -20.47 -4.28 -10.92
N GLU A 782 -20.81 -5.54 -10.69
CA GLU A 782 -22.00 -5.92 -9.92
C GLU A 782 -21.70 -5.82 -8.42
N GLN A 783 -22.01 -4.67 -7.83
CA GLN A 783 -21.80 -4.39 -6.41
C GLN A 783 -23.07 -4.77 -5.61
N ASN A 784 -23.17 -6.04 -5.22
CA ASN A 784 -24.22 -6.56 -4.33
C ASN A 784 -23.65 -6.98 -2.96
N PRO A 785 -23.47 -6.03 -2.01
CA PRO A 785 -22.99 -6.33 -0.67
C PRO A 785 -23.79 -7.39 0.09
N LEU A 786 -23.09 -8.34 0.71
CA LEU A 786 -23.63 -9.23 1.74
C LEU A 786 -23.83 -8.44 3.04
N VAL A 787 -25.02 -8.56 3.62
CA VAL A 787 -25.38 -7.94 4.91
C VAL A 787 -25.23 -8.94 6.05
N ARG A 788 -24.40 -8.63 7.05
CA ARG A 788 -24.25 -9.40 8.29
C ARG A 788 -24.57 -8.53 9.49
N TRP A 789 -25.67 -8.82 10.18
CA TRP A 789 -26.08 -8.09 11.39
C TRP A 789 -25.15 -8.40 12.56
N LEU A 790 -24.85 -7.38 13.34
CA LEU A 790 -24.03 -7.45 14.55
C LEU A 790 -24.87 -7.15 15.80
N PRO A 791 -24.48 -7.67 16.98
CA PRO A 791 -25.18 -7.41 18.24
C PRO A 791 -25.28 -5.92 18.56
N ASP A 792 -26.43 -5.48 19.09
CA ASP A 792 -26.75 -4.09 19.41
C ASP A 792 -26.43 -3.70 20.86
N GLN A 793 -25.84 -4.61 21.64
CA GLN A 793 -25.62 -4.48 23.09
C GLN A 793 -24.98 -3.15 23.50
N PHE A 794 -24.05 -2.61 22.71
CA PHE A 794 -23.40 -1.32 22.99
C PHE A 794 -24.37 -0.13 23.01
N PHE A 795 -25.47 -0.19 22.24
CA PHE A 795 -26.43 0.90 22.10
C PHE A 795 -27.64 0.75 23.04
N VAL A 796 -27.84 -0.44 23.62
CA VAL A 796 -28.97 -0.73 24.51
C VAL A 796 -28.56 -0.87 25.98
N HIS A 797 -27.33 -1.31 26.27
CA HIS A 797 -26.89 -1.55 27.64
C HIS A 797 -26.74 -0.23 28.43
N PRO A 798 -27.23 -0.13 29.68
CA PRO A 798 -27.22 1.11 30.46
C PRO A 798 -25.83 1.76 30.61
N ASP A 799 -24.78 0.95 30.75
CA ASP A 799 -23.42 1.45 30.95
C ASP A 799 -22.82 2.13 29.70
N TYR A 800 -23.38 1.86 28.52
CA TYR A 800 -22.81 2.27 27.23
C TYR A 800 -23.76 3.14 26.41
N ARG A 801 -25.07 2.97 26.56
CA ARG A 801 -26.11 3.70 25.81
C ARG A 801 -25.87 5.21 25.81
N ASP A 802 -25.60 5.78 26.98
CA ASP A 802 -25.42 7.23 27.15
C ASP A 802 -24.03 7.72 26.72
N CYS A 803 -23.10 6.80 26.46
CA CYS A 803 -21.74 7.11 25.97
C CYS A 803 -21.72 7.45 24.47
N HIS A 804 -22.79 7.15 23.74
CA HIS A 804 -22.90 7.46 22.32
C HIS A 804 -23.50 8.86 22.11
N LEU A 805 -22.73 9.77 21.54
CA LEU A 805 -23.13 11.17 21.37
C LEU A 805 -23.11 11.58 19.90
N LEU A 806 -24.15 12.28 19.47
CA LEU A 806 -24.25 12.88 18.14
C LEU A 806 -24.39 14.40 18.25
N TYR A 807 -23.43 15.12 17.66
CA TYR A 807 -23.35 16.57 17.73
C TYR A 807 -23.34 17.18 16.33
N TYR A 808 -24.32 18.01 15.99
CA TYR A 808 -24.29 18.79 14.77
C TYR A 808 -23.33 19.96 14.96
N THR A 809 -22.27 20.03 14.18
CA THR A 809 -21.23 21.08 14.33
C THR A 809 -21.68 22.45 13.83
N GLY A 810 -22.73 22.53 13.00
CA GLY A 810 -23.14 23.75 12.31
C GLY A 810 -22.23 24.17 11.16
N ILE A 811 -21.13 23.44 10.92
CA ILE A 811 -20.16 23.67 9.85
C ILE A 811 -20.60 22.83 8.65
N THR A 812 -20.83 23.45 7.50
CA THR A 812 -21.22 22.74 6.26
C THR A 812 -20.21 23.02 5.16
N ARG A 813 -19.70 21.97 4.53
CA ARG A 813 -18.84 22.05 3.33
C ARG A 813 -19.33 21.03 2.30
N THR A 814 -19.21 21.37 1.03
CA THR A 814 -19.50 20.42 -0.06
C THR A 814 -18.41 19.35 -0.13
N ALA A 815 -18.79 18.09 0.14
CA ALA A 815 -17.92 16.91 0.09
C ALA A 815 -17.35 16.58 -1.31
N LYS A 816 -17.84 17.24 -2.37
CA LYS A 816 -17.55 16.89 -3.77
C LYS A 816 -16.05 16.98 -4.11
N SER A 817 -15.32 17.94 -3.55
CA SER A 817 -13.88 18.07 -3.83
C SER A 817 -13.05 16.98 -3.15
N ILE A 818 -13.41 16.59 -1.92
CA ILE A 818 -12.73 15.52 -1.17
C ILE A 818 -12.93 14.18 -1.90
N LEU A 819 -14.18 13.89 -2.30
CA LEU A 819 -14.50 12.67 -3.03
C LEU A 819 -13.75 12.59 -4.37
N ALA A 820 -13.71 13.67 -5.13
CA ALA A 820 -13.02 13.68 -6.42
C ALA A 820 -11.51 13.38 -6.26
N GLU A 821 -10.84 13.96 -5.28
CA GLU A 821 -9.39 13.76 -5.11
C GLU A 821 -9.03 12.34 -4.63
N ILE A 822 -9.81 11.79 -3.69
CA ILE A 822 -9.62 10.41 -3.22
C ILE A 822 -9.86 9.44 -4.38
N VAL A 823 -10.95 9.60 -5.14
CA VAL A 823 -11.27 8.72 -6.27
C VAL A 823 -10.27 8.86 -7.41
N SER A 824 -9.78 10.08 -7.70
CA SER A 824 -8.70 10.31 -8.66
C SER A 824 -7.42 9.60 -8.25
N SER A 825 -7.08 9.58 -6.96
CA SER A 825 -5.93 8.81 -6.44
C SER A 825 -6.12 7.30 -6.57
N MET A 826 -7.35 6.79 -6.43
CA MET A 826 -7.68 5.39 -6.71
C MET A 826 -7.56 5.05 -8.20
N PHE A 827 -8.04 5.92 -9.10
CA PHE A 827 -7.86 5.78 -10.55
C PHE A 827 -6.39 5.83 -10.97
N LEU A 828 -5.53 6.50 -10.21
CA LEU A 828 -4.10 6.52 -10.46
C LEU A 828 -3.36 5.36 -9.80
N ASN A 829 -4.05 4.40 -9.17
CA ASN A 829 -3.44 3.33 -8.39
C ASN A 829 -2.36 3.82 -7.41
N SER A 830 -2.57 4.96 -6.75
CA SER A 830 -1.56 5.50 -5.82
C SER A 830 -1.25 4.48 -4.72
N GLY A 831 0.01 4.02 -4.64
CA GLY A 831 0.43 2.94 -3.74
C GLY A 831 0.06 3.18 -2.26
N PRO A 832 0.37 4.37 -1.70
CA PRO A 832 -0.02 4.71 -0.32
C PRO A 832 -1.53 4.69 -0.09
N HIS A 833 -2.33 5.23 -1.02
CA HIS A 833 -3.79 5.26 -0.90
C HIS A 833 -4.39 3.85 -0.99
N LEU A 834 -3.94 3.03 -1.94
CA LEU A 834 -4.40 1.64 -2.08
C LEU A 834 -4.06 0.80 -0.84
N SER A 835 -2.86 1.00 -0.28
CA SER A 835 -2.44 0.33 0.96
C SER A 835 -3.31 0.74 2.14
N LEU A 836 -3.57 2.04 2.30
CA LEU A 836 -4.46 2.57 3.34
C LEU A 836 -5.89 2.02 3.19
N LEU A 837 -6.44 1.96 1.98
CA LEU A 837 -7.76 1.38 1.73
C LEU A 837 -7.82 -0.11 2.07
N ALA A 838 -6.76 -0.88 1.78
CA ALA A 838 -6.65 -2.28 2.20
C ALA A 838 -6.63 -2.42 3.73
N GLU A 839 -5.93 -1.52 4.42
CA GLU A 839 -5.94 -1.47 5.90
C GLU A 839 -7.30 -1.06 6.46
N MET A 840 -8.01 -0.13 5.82
CA MET A 840 -9.37 0.26 6.21
C MET A 840 -10.35 -0.90 6.03
N LYS A 841 -10.18 -1.70 4.97
CA LYS A 841 -10.98 -2.91 4.74
C LYS A 841 -10.73 -3.96 5.82
N ALA A 842 -9.47 -4.20 6.20
CA ALA A 842 -9.12 -5.10 7.31
C ALA A 842 -9.66 -4.56 8.65
N HIS A 843 -9.55 -3.26 8.88
CA HIS A 843 -10.05 -2.57 10.07
C HIS A 843 -11.57 -2.73 10.28
N ALA A 844 -12.35 -2.85 9.20
CA ALA A 844 -13.77 -3.18 9.31
C ALA A 844 -14.02 -4.57 9.94
N MET A 845 -13.12 -5.53 9.71
CA MET A 845 -13.17 -6.84 10.37
C MET A 845 -12.78 -6.74 11.84
N ASP A 846 -11.74 -5.97 12.17
CA ASP A 846 -11.34 -5.69 13.56
C ASP A 846 -12.51 -5.09 14.35
N MET A 847 -13.21 -4.12 13.75
CA MET A 847 -14.41 -3.50 14.33
C MET A 847 -15.54 -4.52 14.54
N SER A 848 -15.81 -5.36 13.54
CA SER A 848 -16.82 -6.41 13.65
C SER A 848 -16.49 -7.39 14.79
N GLU A 849 -15.22 -7.77 14.93
CA GLU A 849 -14.77 -8.68 15.99
C GLU A 849 -14.89 -8.05 17.37
N ALA A 850 -14.54 -6.77 17.53
CA ALA A 850 -14.70 -6.05 18.80
C ALA A 850 -16.18 -6.01 19.24
N ILE A 851 -17.11 -5.80 18.30
CA ILE A 851 -18.55 -5.83 18.57
C ILE A 851 -19.02 -7.24 18.97
N LEU A 852 -18.61 -8.27 18.23
CA LEU A 852 -18.98 -9.66 18.53
C LEU A 852 -18.45 -10.12 19.89
N ARG A 853 -17.26 -9.67 20.30
CA ARG A 853 -16.66 -9.96 21.61
C ARG A 853 -17.20 -9.06 22.73
N SER A 854 -18.13 -8.15 22.45
CA SER A 854 -18.68 -7.18 23.40
C SER A 854 -17.61 -6.33 24.11
N ASN A 855 -16.53 -5.98 23.40
CA ASN A 855 -15.48 -5.12 23.93
C ASN A 855 -15.73 -3.64 23.53
N PHE A 856 -16.43 -2.91 24.40
CA PHE A 856 -16.81 -1.51 24.18
C PHE A 856 -15.60 -0.57 24.08
N GLU A 857 -14.56 -0.80 24.89
CA GLU A 857 -13.36 0.03 24.87
C GLU A 857 -12.64 -0.08 23.52
N SER A 858 -12.45 -1.31 23.02
CA SER A 858 -11.90 -1.55 21.69
C SER A 858 -12.76 -0.94 20.60
N PHE A 859 -14.10 -1.06 20.66
CA PHE A 859 -15.00 -0.39 19.72
C PHE A 859 -14.74 1.12 19.65
N GLY A 860 -14.71 1.80 20.81
CA GLY A 860 -14.45 3.24 20.88
C GLY A 860 -13.09 3.64 20.30
N ARG A 861 -12.02 2.90 20.64
CA ARG A 861 -10.68 3.13 20.08
C ARG A 861 -10.62 2.90 18.58
N LEU A 862 -11.32 1.88 18.06
CA LEU A 862 -11.38 1.58 16.63
C LEU A 862 -12.15 2.65 15.84
N VAL A 863 -13.16 3.31 16.43
CA VAL A 863 -13.78 4.52 15.84
C VAL A 863 -12.74 5.64 15.71
N GLY A 864 -11.90 5.84 16.72
CA GLY A 864 -10.77 6.78 16.66
C GLY A 864 -9.75 6.42 15.57
N LYS A 865 -9.43 5.13 15.40
CA LYS A 865 -8.56 4.65 14.30
C LYS A 865 -9.16 4.96 12.93
N THR A 866 -10.47 4.79 12.75
CA THR A 866 -11.16 5.19 11.50
C THR A 866 -11.03 6.68 11.21
N TRP A 867 -11.10 7.53 12.24
CA TRP A 867 -10.89 8.97 12.07
C TRP A 867 -9.47 9.32 11.60
N ILE A 868 -8.46 8.65 12.13
CA ILE A 868 -7.06 8.81 11.70
C ILE A 868 -6.90 8.34 10.25
N GLN A 869 -7.47 7.19 9.89
CA GLN A 869 -7.44 6.66 8.52
C GLN A 869 -8.12 7.61 7.51
N ASN A 870 -9.29 8.18 7.86
CA ASN A 870 -9.98 9.13 6.98
C ASN A 870 -9.16 10.42 6.77
N GLN A 871 -8.48 10.92 7.80
CA GLN A 871 -7.59 12.07 7.67
C GLN A 871 -6.33 11.77 6.83
N ALA A 872 -5.85 10.53 6.88
CA ALA A 872 -4.73 10.08 6.06
C ALA A 872 -5.11 9.93 4.58
N LEU A 873 -6.38 9.64 4.26
CA LEU A 873 -6.89 9.67 2.88
C LEU A 873 -6.99 11.09 2.32
N ASP A 874 -7.50 12.04 3.12
CA ASP A 874 -7.59 13.44 2.71
C ASP A 874 -7.56 14.37 3.92
N CYS A 875 -6.64 15.35 3.90
CA CYS A 875 -6.47 16.29 5.00
C CYS A 875 -7.66 17.26 5.16
N GLY A 876 -8.46 17.45 4.10
CA GLY A 876 -9.71 18.21 4.11
C GLY A 876 -10.80 17.58 4.98
N THR A 877 -10.62 16.34 5.44
CA THR A 877 -11.51 15.65 6.38
C THR A 877 -11.67 16.41 7.71
N ASN A 878 -10.58 16.96 8.26
CA ASN A 878 -10.57 17.62 9.58
C ASN A 878 -10.16 19.11 9.47
N PRO A 879 -11.10 20.01 9.11
CA PRO A 879 -10.80 21.43 9.03
C PRO A 879 -10.52 22.01 10.44
N PRO A 880 -9.78 23.14 10.54
CA PRO A 880 -9.38 23.72 11.84
C PRO A 880 -10.54 23.96 12.81
N ALA A 881 -11.72 24.34 12.29
CA ALA A 881 -12.91 24.56 13.10
C ALA A 881 -13.46 23.26 13.74
N VAL A 882 -13.35 22.12 13.06
CA VAL A 882 -13.71 20.80 13.62
C VAL A 882 -12.63 20.34 14.60
N ALA A 883 -11.35 20.51 14.27
CA ALA A 883 -10.25 20.20 15.17
C ALA A 883 -10.35 20.95 16.51
N ALA A 884 -10.77 22.23 16.48
CA ALA A 884 -11.00 23.02 17.69
C ALA A 884 -12.15 22.51 18.57
N ILE A 885 -13.17 21.86 17.99
CA ILE A 885 -14.24 21.20 18.76
C ILE A 885 -13.66 19.95 19.43
N ILE A 886 -12.95 19.14 18.66
CA ILE A 886 -12.34 17.88 19.11
C ILE A 886 -11.35 18.11 20.25
N GLU A 887 -10.50 19.14 20.14
CA GLU A 887 -9.47 19.43 21.14
C GLU A 887 -10.05 19.65 22.55
N LYS A 888 -11.27 20.19 22.65
CA LYS A 888 -11.96 20.43 23.93
C LYS A 888 -12.48 19.16 24.60
N ILE A 889 -12.68 18.08 23.84
CA ILE A 889 -13.43 16.89 24.29
C ILE A 889 -12.62 15.60 24.22
N LYS A 890 -11.47 15.59 23.52
CA LYS A 890 -10.71 14.37 23.24
C LYS A 890 -10.36 13.56 24.49
N ASP A 891 -10.09 14.21 25.61
CA ASP A 891 -9.72 13.56 26.87
C ASP A 891 -10.88 12.79 27.53
N TYR A 892 -12.12 13.08 27.14
CA TYR A 892 -13.34 12.43 27.64
C TYR A 892 -13.85 11.32 26.69
N THR A 893 -13.23 11.17 25.52
CA THR A 893 -13.65 10.20 24.49
C THR A 893 -12.74 8.99 24.41
N LEU A 894 -13.29 7.85 24.03
CA LEU A 894 -12.53 6.70 23.50
C LEU A 894 -12.21 6.89 22.02
N GLY A 895 -13.12 7.54 21.29
CA GLY A 895 -12.94 7.89 19.88
C GLY A 895 -14.07 8.76 19.37
N TYR A 896 -13.86 9.35 18.20
CA TYR A 896 -14.79 10.25 17.52
C TYR A 896 -14.52 10.26 16.03
N LYS A 897 -15.51 10.63 15.22
CA LYS A 897 -15.34 10.85 13.78
C LYS A 897 -16.47 11.67 13.18
N LEU A 898 -16.21 12.25 12.01
CA LEU A 898 -17.28 12.67 11.10
C LEU A 898 -17.79 11.43 10.33
N PRO A 899 -19.12 11.13 10.35
CA PRO A 899 -19.70 9.97 9.64
C PRO A 899 -19.80 10.07 8.12
N GLY A 900 -19.34 11.17 7.53
CA GLY A 900 -19.40 11.41 6.08
C GLY A 900 -18.01 11.50 5.48
N ALA A 901 -17.95 12.02 4.24
CA ALA A 901 -16.69 12.29 3.54
C ALA A 901 -15.76 13.29 4.28
N GLY A 902 -16.23 13.98 5.31
CA GLY A 902 -15.47 14.93 6.11
C GLY A 902 -15.74 16.40 5.79
N GLY A 903 -15.00 17.31 6.42
CA GLY A 903 -15.10 18.75 6.18
C GLY A 903 -16.21 19.49 6.94
N GLY A 904 -17.08 18.79 7.67
CA GLY A 904 -18.17 19.36 8.46
C GLY A 904 -19.31 18.36 8.72
N GLY A 905 -20.46 18.86 9.15
CA GLY A 905 -21.67 18.07 9.39
C GLY A 905 -21.79 17.60 10.85
N TYR A 906 -22.17 16.34 11.03
CA TYR A 906 -22.28 15.73 12.35
C TYR A 906 -20.95 15.16 12.83
N LEU A 907 -20.68 15.30 14.13
CA LEU A 907 -19.61 14.63 14.85
C LEU A 907 -20.22 13.52 15.72
N TYR A 908 -19.82 12.28 15.46
CA TYR A 908 -20.15 11.13 16.29
C TYR A 908 -19.02 10.89 17.29
N MET A 909 -19.36 10.70 18.57
CA MET A 909 -18.39 10.52 19.65
C MET A 909 -18.79 9.32 20.52
N VAL A 910 -17.78 8.59 20.97
CA VAL A 910 -17.89 7.53 21.96
C VAL A 910 -17.17 8.00 23.21
N ALA A 911 -17.93 8.33 24.27
CA ALA A 911 -17.39 8.71 25.56
C ALA A 911 -16.77 7.49 26.29
N LYS A 912 -15.86 7.75 27.23
CA LYS A 912 -15.27 6.71 28.09
C LYS A 912 -16.30 6.02 28.98
N ASP A 913 -17.22 6.80 29.53
CA ASP A 913 -18.28 6.39 30.44
C ASP A 913 -19.40 7.46 30.46
N PRO A 914 -20.53 7.20 31.13
CA PRO A 914 -21.64 8.16 31.20
C PRO A 914 -21.27 9.50 31.87
N GLN A 915 -20.30 9.53 32.80
CA GLN A 915 -19.87 10.79 33.43
C GLN A 915 -19.09 11.65 32.44
N ALA A 916 -18.18 11.04 31.69
CA ALA A 916 -17.45 11.68 30.59
C ALA A 916 -18.42 12.20 29.52
N ALA A 917 -19.47 11.44 29.20
CA ALA A 917 -20.53 11.90 28.29
C ALA A 917 -21.23 13.17 28.81
N GLY A 918 -21.53 13.22 30.11
CA GLY A 918 -22.07 14.42 30.78
C GLY A 918 -21.14 15.63 30.67
N GLN A 919 -19.82 15.44 30.83
CA GLN A 919 -18.83 16.51 30.67
C GLN A 919 -18.76 17.03 29.23
N ILE A 920 -18.75 16.13 28.24
CA ILE A 920 -18.78 16.49 26.82
C ILE A 920 -20.01 17.34 26.51
N ARG A 921 -21.20 16.91 27.00
CA ARG A 921 -22.44 17.67 26.83
C ARG A 921 -22.34 19.07 27.42
N ARG A 922 -21.86 19.20 28.65
CA ARG A 922 -21.66 20.49 29.31
C ARG A 922 -20.75 21.42 28.50
N ILE A 923 -19.56 20.94 28.14
CA ILE A 923 -18.53 21.72 27.42
C ILE A 923 -19.07 22.23 26.07
N LEU A 924 -19.69 21.35 25.27
CA LEU A 924 -20.16 21.71 23.92
C LEU A 924 -21.46 22.50 23.90
N THR A 925 -22.22 22.51 25.00
CA THR A 925 -23.38 23.39 25.18
C THR A 925 -22.98 24.78 25.66
N GLU A 926 -22.10 24.88 26.65
CA GLU A 926 -21.61 26.17 27.19
C GLU A 926 -20.73 26.92 26.18
N GLN A 927 -19.95 26.17 25.38
CA GLN A 927 -18.99 26.72 24.43
C GLN A 927 -19.28 26.30 22.99
N ALA A 928 -20.54 26.40 22.58
CA ALA A 928 -20.97 26.09 21.23
C ALA A 928 -20.18 26.93 20.19
N PRO A 929 -19.63 26.33 19.13
CA PRO A 929 -18.81 27.03 18.14
C PRO A 929 -19.62 28.01 17.27
N ASN A 930 -20.93 27.82 17.17
CA ASN A 930 -21.85 28.71 16.46
C ASN A 930 -23.31 28.44 16.92
N PRO A 931 -24.27 29.34 16.59
CA PRO A 931 -25.66 29.21 17.04
C PRO A 931 -26.42 27.99 16.51
N ARG A 932 -25.91 27.31 15.47
CA ARG A 932 -26.55 26.11 14.90
C ARG A 932 -26.08 24.83 15.58
N ALA A 933 -24.94 24.88 16.26
CA ALA A 933 -24.30 23.71 16.83
C ALA A 933 -25.08 23.18 18.03
N ARG A 934 -25.40 21.88 18.03
CA ARG A 934 -26.31 21.29 19.02
C ARG A 934 -26.20 19.76 19.07
N PHE A 935 -26.52 19.19 20.22
CA PHE A 935 -26.74 17.75 20.33
C PHE A 935 -28.05 17.35 19.65
N VAL A 936 -28.05 16.17 19.06
CA VAL A 936 -29.24 15.52 18.51
C VAL A 936 -29.35 14.16 19.17
N GLU A 937 -30.55 13.80 19.63
CA GLU A 937 -30.78 12.47 20.17
C GLU A 937 -30.72 11.46 19.03
N MET A 938 -29.96 10.38 19.23
CA MET A 938 -29.90 9.29 18.27
C MET A 938 -30.27 7.98 18.94
N THR A 939 -30.96 7.12 18.19
CA THR A 939 -31.34 5.77 18.59
C THR A 939 -31.09 4.82 17.44
N LEU A 940 -30.68 3.59 17.72
CA LEU A 940 -30.49 2.57 16.70
C LEU A 940 -31.85 2.20 16.09
N SER A 941 -31.96 2.17 14.76
CA SER A 941 -33.19 1.78 14.07
C SER A 941 -33.29 0.26 13.97
N ASP A 942 -34.41 -0.31 14.43
CA ASP A 942 -34.71 -1.74 14.37
C ASP A 942 -35.34 -2.19 13.04
N LYS A 943 -35.81 -1.23 12.23
CA LYS A 943 -36.63 -1.51 11.01
C LYS A 943 -35.96 -1.17 9.68
N GLY A 944 -35.08 -0.15 9.64
CA GLY A 944 -34.55 0.34 8.37
C GLY A 944 -35.62 1.04 7.53
N LEU A 945 -35.52 0.96 6.20
CA LEU A 945 -36.55 1.44 5.27
C LEU A 945 -37.90 0.75 5.54
N GLN A 946 -38.93 1.56 5.71
CA GLN A 946 -40.32 1.15 5.86
C GLN A 946 -41.18 1.82 4.79
N VAL A 947 -42.13 1.06 4.24
CA VAL A 947 -43.16 1.55 3.33
C VAL A 947 -44.50 1.05 3.86
N SER A 948 -45.47 1.96 3.96
CA SER A 948 -46.83 1.67 4.45
C SER A 948 -47.85 2.44 3.64
N ARG A 949 -49.11 2.00 3.65
CA ARG A 949 -50.24 2.69 3.01
C ARG A 949 -51.20 3.22 4.08
N SER A 950 -51.90 4.31 3.77
CA SER A 950 -52.98 4.87 4.59
C SER A 950 -54.22 3.98 4.65
#